data_AF-A0A965ZUZ3-F1
#
_entry.id   AF-A0A965ZUZ3-F1
#
_cell.length_a   1.000
_cell.length_b   1.000
_cell.length_c   1.000
_cell.angle_alpha   90.00
_cell.angle_beta   90.00
_cell.angle_gamma   90.00
#
_symmetry.space_group_name_H-M   'P 1'
#
loop_
_entity.id
_entity.type
_entity.pdbx_description
1 polymer ?
#
loop_
_entity_poly.entity_id
_entity_poly.type
_entity_poly.pdbx_seq_one_letter_code
_entity_poly.pdbx_strand_id
1 'polypeptide(L)'
;MILHADVAGSTELVQQDKELAHERIQDSFRRFHDTIEKYQGHVLELRGDALLAKFEHAVDAVSAALSFQVNHSCYNSEVNDDLHPTIRVGIAMGEVVIADDTVTGTGVVQAQRVEQLAAPGGVCITAAIQEDIPKRMPVDLENLGEKSLKGFEYPVRVFRAEIRPGESIPPPQEVSQAKASPKTPKLVVGIIVIALVIVGGAVYWFKTQVPREESASIESMAYPLPDKPSIVVLPFTNMSDDPKQEYFVDGMTEDLITDLSKISGLFVIARNSAFSYKGQQVKVRQVAEELGVKYVMEGSVRRAGDEVRINAQLIDAITGGHIWAERYDGSLEDVFAMQDEVTREIVNALEIHLTPAEETTRTTVTTSDPQAHDAFLKGWQHYRKHTPDDFAKAVPLLKLAIELDPNHARARAALAAVYWESFRNYWHVHSLGLSWEEWVPIMARYQQEAMKTPTALAHQVASDMAVRRLASLSETALVEAEQAIALDGNNPAGYLAKANALLKVGKAAEALENVHTAMRLDPHYPASYLSPLASAQLSLGRFQDAAVTLTRAADRSPSDDWIFVLLGAAYGHLGQEQDAMLAVNKANELRSNIGSSELTLNALGDDYRWVGDLKPLREGLVKAGVKSDTNWLGLVTRKSDKYVVEGATTIDATSAKSLYDQDVPFIDTGNDFRKGHIPGAHHHLWYFGGPTFNEIVLSRTFEKSNALVIYGPMRNIDEFIYPAYASAMAVSWGFKKVYYFADGLPAWKAAGFPIEIGKQADR
;
A
#
# COMPACT_ATOMS: atom_id res chain seq x y z
N MET A 1 -30.00 -10.83 -27.59
CA MET A 1 -30.12 -10.15 -28.89
C MET A 1 -30.53 -8.71 -28.67
N ILE A 2 -29.89 -7.77 -29.38
CA ILE A 2 -30.12 -6.33 -29.23
C ILE A 2 -30.79 -5.79 -30.47
N LEU A 3 -31.90 -5.10 -30.28
CA LEU A 3 -32.69 -4.44 -31.31
C LEU A 3 -32.55 -2.93 -31.14
N HIS A 4 -32.07 -2.25 -32.17
CA HIS A 4 -32.07 -0.79 -32.26
C HIS A 4 -33.05 -0.37 -33.35
N ALA A 5 -33.86 0.66 -33.09
CA ALA A 5 -34.81 1.21 -34.03
C ALA A 5 -34.75 2.73 -34.06
N ASP A 6 -34.96 3.30 -35.24
CA ASP A 6 -34.88 4.75 -35.49
C ASP A 6 -35.91 5.19 -36.56
N VAL A 7 -36.37 6.43 -36.51
CA VAL A 7 -37.30 7.00 -37.50
C VAL A 7 -36.53 7.48 -38.73
N ALA A 8 -36.80 6.90 -39.90
CA ALA A 8 -36.24 7.37 -41.16
C ALA A 8 -36.73 8.80 -41.49
N GLY A 9 -35.79 9.72 -41.72
CA GLY A 9 -36.11 11.10 -42.10
C GLY A 9 -36.74 11.93 -40.98
N SER A 10 -36.49 11.60 -39.70
CA SER A 10 -37.09 12.29 -38.55
C SER A 10 -37.00 13.82 -38.61
N THR A 11 -35.88 14.36 -39.09
CA THR A 11 -35.67 15.80 -39.25
C THR A 11 -36.60 16.42 -40.29
N GLU A 12 -36.90 15.73 -41.39
CA GLU A 12 -37.79 16.21 -42.45
C GLU A 12 -39.24 16.23 -41.96
N LEU A 13 -39.66 15.20 -41.21
CA LEU A 13 -40.99 15.13 -40.60
C LEU A 13 -41.21 16.27 -39.60
N VAL A 14 -40.23 16.53 -38.73
CA VAL A 14 -40.28 17.63 -37.74
C VAL A 14 -40.29 19.00 -38.40
N GLN A 15 -39.69 19.15 -39.58
CA GLN A 15 -39.74 20.41 -40.36
C GLN A 15 -41.10 20.65 -41.03
N GLN A 16 -41.83 19.58 -41.38
CA GLN A 16 -43.16 19.68 -41.98
C GLN A 16 -44.20 20.11 -40.95
N ASP A 17 -44.27 19.41 -39.82
CA ASP A 17 -45.14 19.75 -38.70
C ASP A 17 -44.54 19.21 -37.40
N LYS A 18 -43.98 20.12 -36.59
CA LYS A 18 -43.26 19.76 -35.37
C LYS A 18 -44.15 19.07 -34.33
N GLU A 19 -45.39 19.53 -34.16
CA GLU A 19 -46.28 19.01 -33.11
C GLU A 19 -46.84 17.65 -33.54
N LEU A 20 -47.31 17.54 -34.78
CA LEU A 20 -47.85 16.29 -35.32
C LEU A 20 -46.75 15.22 -35.48
N ALA A 21 -45.53 15.60 -35.90
CA ALA A 21 -44.41 14.66 -36.01
C ALA A 21 -44.05 14.06 -34.65
N HIS A 22 -44.02 14.88 -33.60
CA HIS A 22 -43.69 14.42 -32.26
C HIS A 22 -44.74 13.42 -31.75
N GLU A 23 -46.03 13.73 -31.93
CA GLU A 23 -47.14 12.84 -31.55
C GLU A 23 -47.07 11.51 -32.31
N ARG A 24 -46.89 11.55 -33.63
CA ARG A 24 -46.84 10.36 -34.50
C ARG A 24 -45.63 9.48 -34.19
N ILE A 25 -44.47 10.06 -33.93
CA ILE A 25 -43.26 9.32 -33.56
C ILE A 25 -43.44 8.65 -32.18
N GLN A 26 -43.97 9.37 -31.19
CA GLN A 26 -44.23 8.79 -29.86
C GLN A 26 -45.25 7.65 -29.91
N ASP A 27 -46.33 7.80 -30.69
CA ASP A 27 -47.31 6.73 -30.87
C ASP A 27 -46.70 5.50 -31.56
N SER A 28 -45.83 5.71 -32.54
CA SER A 28 -45.12 4.64 -33.24
C SER A 28 -44.24 3.82 -32.29
N PHE A 29 -43.45 4.48 -31.44
CA PHE A 29 -42.62 3.78 -30.46
C PHE A 29 -43.41 3.19 -29.31
N ARG A 30 -44.55 3.76 -28.91
CA ARG A 30 -45.45 3.12 -27.93
C ARG A 30 -46.00 1.81 -28.46
N ARG A 31 -46.50 1.77 -29.71
CA ARG A 31 -46.95 0.53 -30.34
C ARG A 31 -45.82 -0.47 -30.56
N PHE A 32 -44.60 0.02 -30.81
CA PHE A 32 -43.45 -0.86 -30.91
C PHE A 32 -43.08 -1.45 -29.55
N HIS A 33 -43.09 -0.66 -28.48
CA HIS A 33 -42.90 -1.14 -27.10
C HIS A 33 -43.88 -2.27 -26.77
N ASP A 34 -45.18 -2.08 -27.02
CA ASP A 34 -46.19 -3.12 -26.77
C ASP A 34 -45.94 -4.40 -27.58
N THR A 35 -45.46 -4.23 -28.83
CA THR A 35 -45.07 -5.37 -29.68
C THR A 35 -43.85 -6.08 -29.12
N ILE A 36 -42.84 -5.35 -28.66
CA ILE A 36 -41.62 -5.90 -28.05
C ILE A 36 -41.97 -6.72 -26.81
N GLU A 37 -42.80 -6.21 -25.90
CA GLU A 37 -43.24 -6.94 -24.70
C GLU A 37 -44.06 -8.19 -25.04
N LYS A 38 -44.94 -8.09 -26.05
CA LYS A 38 -45.74 -9.23 -26.51
C LYS A 38 -44.85 -10.40 -26.95
N TYR A 39 -43.73 -10.12 -27.60
CA TYR A 39 -42.72 -11.11 -28.01
C TYR A 39 -41.60 -11.28 -26.96
N GLN A 40 -41.88 -11.08 -25.67
CA GLN A 40 -40.92 -11.35 -24.57
C GLN A 40 -39.61 -10.55 -24.64
N GLY A 41 -39.62 -9.40 -25.31
CA GLY A 41 -38.53 -8.43 -25.29
C GLY A 41 -38.66 -7.43 -24.15
N HIS A 42 -37.56 -6.80 -23.79
CA HIS A 42 -37.51 -5.75 -22.78
C HIS A 42 -36.89 -4.49 -23.37
N VAL A 43 -37.63 -3.38 -23.37
CA VAL A 43 -37.12 -2.07 -23.81
C VAL A 43 -36.15 -1.54 -22.75
N LEU A 44 -34.93 -1.24 -23.17
CA LEU A 44 -33.86 -0.73 -22.31
C LEU A 44 -33.81 0.79 -22.33
N GLU A 45 -34.10 1.40 -23.48
CA GLU A 45 -34.00 2.85 -23.66
C GLU A 45 -34.98 3.32 -24.75
N LEU A 46 -35.63 4.45 -24.50
CA LEU A 46 -36.45 5.18 -25.46
C LEU A 46 -36.04 6.65 -25.42
N ARG A 47 -35.42 7.17 -26.49
CA ARG A 47 -34.92 8.55 -26.55
C ARG A 47 -35.34 9.19 -27.88
N GLY A 48 -36.30 10.11 -27.81
CA GLY A 48 -36.72 10.92 -28.96
C GLY A 48 -37.24 10.05 -30.12
N ASP A 49 -36.43 9.93 -31.16
CA ASP A 49 -36.69 9.17 -32.38
C ASP A 49 -36.02 7.79 -32.43
N ALA A 50 -35.42 7.32 -31.33
CA ALA A 50 -34.77 6.01 -31.25
C ALA A 50 -35.27 5.14 -30.08
N LEU A 51 -35.27 3.81 -30.29
CA LEU A 51 -35.63 2.78 -29.31
C LEU A 51 -34.57 1.67 -29.28
N LEU A 52 -34.21 1.23 -28.08
CA LEU A 52 -33.30 0.12 -27.83
C LEU A 52 -33.97 -0.95 -26.97
N ALA A 53 -33.92 -2.21 -27.39
CA ALA A 53 -34.50 -3.34 -26.67
C ALA A 53 -33.58 -4.56 -26.66
N LYS A 54 -33.74 -5.41 -25.64
CA LYS A 54 -33.10 -6.73 -25.53
C LYS A 54 -34.12 -7.85 -25.63
N PHE A 55 -33.70 -8.96 -26.24
CA PHE A 55 -34.44 -10.23 -26.30
C PHE A 55 -33.52 -11.38 -25.91
N GLU A 56 -34.07 -12.41 -25.27
CA GLU A 56 -33.33 -13.64 -24.97
C GLU A 56 -33.08 -14.49 -26.22
N HIS A 57 -34.05 -14.55 -27.16
CA HIS A 57 -33.98 -15.36 -28.37
C HIS A 57 -34.03 -14.54 -29.67
N ALA A 58 -33.29 -14.95 -30.71
CA ALA A 58 -33.28 -14.26 -32.01
C ALA A 58 -34.62 -14.33 -32.74
N VAL A 59 -35.33 -15.46 -32.62
CA VAL A 59 -36.65 -15.64 -33.23
C VAL A 59 -37.65 -14.60 -32.73
N ASP A 60 -37.60 -14.25 -31.45
CA ASP A 60 -38.51 -13.30 -30.83
C ASP A 60 -38.20 -11.87 -31.27
N ALA A 61 -36.92 -11.48 -31.29
CA ALA A 61 -36.48 -10.18 -31.76
C ALA A 61 -36.90 -9.92 -33.22
N VAL A 62 -36.67 -10.90 -34.11
CA VAL A 62 -37.04 -10.78 -35.53
C VAL A 62 -38.55 -10.84 -35.74
N SER A 63 -39.26 -11.68 -34.97
CA SER A 63 -40.73 -11.75 -35.02
C SER A 63 -41.37 -10.43 -34.57
N ALA A 64 -40.86 -9.83 -33.49
CA ALA A 64 -41.33 -8.54 -32.99
C ALA A 64 -41.12 -7.43 -34.03
N ALA A 65 -39.91 -7.34 -34.60
CA ALA A 65 -39.58 -6.33 -35.60
C ALA A 65 -40.46 -6.46 -36.86
N LEU A 66 -40.58 -7.65 -37.43
CA LEU A 66 -41.37 -7.87 -38.65
C LEU A 66 -42.87 -7.71 -38.40
N SER A 67 -43.38 -8.20 -37.28
CA SER A 67 -44.78 -8.02 -36.88
C SER A 67 -45.10 -6.54 -36.68
N PHE A 68 -44.19 -5.77 -36.09
CA PHE A 68 -44.35 -4.33 -35.93
C PHE A 68 -44.38 -3.63 -37.30
N GLN A 69 -43.44 -3.92 -38.22
CA GLN A 69 -43.39 -3.27 -39.53
C GLN A 69 -44.69 -3.44 -40.33
N VAL A 70 -45.28 -4.64 -40.30
CA VAL A 70 -46.58 -4.90 -40.97
C VAL A 70 -47.69 -4.06 -40.33
N ASN A 71 -47.84 -4.14 -39.01
CA ASN A 71 -48.89 -3.39 -38.30
C ASN A 71 -48.72 -1.88 -38.43
N HIS A 72 -47.47 -1.41 -38.45
CA HIS A 72 -47.11 -0.01 -38.56
C HIS A 72 -47.37 0.52 -39.98
N SER A 73 -47.07 -0.26 -41.02
CA SER A 73 -47.42 0.07 -42.40
C SER A 73 -48.93 0.12 -42.62
N CYS A 74 -49.70 -0.83 -42.08
CA CYS A 74 -51.16 -0.81 -42.13
C CYS A 74 -51.72 0.44 -41.44
N TYR A 75 -51.24 0.75 -40.24
CA TYR A 75 -51.65 1.97 -39.52
C TYR A 75 -51.36 3.23 -40.34
N ASN A 76 -50.15 3.36 -40.90
CA ASN A 76 -49.80 4.53 -41.72
C ASN A 76 -50.70 4.67 -42.95
N SER A 77 -51.17 3.57 -43.55
CA SER A 77 -52.10 3.61 -44.69
C SER A 77 -53.54 4.01 -44.33
N GLU A 78 -53.92 3.92 -43.06
CA GLU A 78 -55.25 4.28 -42.56
C GLU A 78 -55.33 5.72 -42.03
N VAL A 79 -54.17 6.32 -41.74
CA VAL A 79 -54.05 7.71 -41.29
C VAL A 79 -54.23 8.65 -42.49
N ASN A 80 -55.10 9.65 -42.34
CA ASN A 80 -55.54 10.53 -43.42
C ASN A 80 -54.83 11.91 -43.36
N ASP A 81 -53.52 11.90 -43.11
CA ASP A 81 -52.63 13.05 -43.10
C ASP A 81 -51.31 12.73 -43.84
N ASP A 82 -50.49 13.73 -44.15
CA ASP A 82 -49.24 13.53 -44.92
C ASP A 82 -48.06 13.04 -44.07
N LEU A 83 -48.25 12.76 -42.78
CA LEU A 83 -47.17 12.49 -41.81
C LEU A 83 -47.15 11.03 -41.36
N HIS A 84 -46.39 10.23 -42.10
CA HIS A 84 -46.22 8.80 -41.86
C HIS A 84 -44.78 8.45 -41.46
N PRO A 85 -44.46 8.42 -40.16
CA PRO A 85 -43.14 7.97 -39.72
C PRO A 85 -42.89 6.55 -40.23
N THR A 86 -41.67 6.28 -40.70
CA THR A 86 -41.26 4.91 -41.06
C THR A 86 -40.07 4.54 -40.19
N ILE A 87 -40.12 3.35 -39.58
CA ILE A 87 -39.10 2.92 -38.63
C ILE A 87 -38.11 2.00 -39.34
N ARG A 88 -36.82 2.19 -39.09
CA ARG A 88 -35.75 1.28 -39.48
C ARG A 88 -35.35 0.45 -38.27
N VAL A 89 -35.06 -0.83 -38.48
CA VAL A 89 -34.70 -1.73 -37.38
C VAL A 89 -33.42 -2.49 -37.71
N GLY A 90 -32.50 -2.53 -36.74
CA GLY A 90 -31.26 -3.30 -36.79
C GLY A 90 -31.18 -4.25 -35.61
N ILE A 91 -30.85 -5.52 -35.87
CA ILE A 91 -30.73 -6.55 -34.83
C ILE A 91 -29.34 -7.18 -34.88
N ALA A 92 -28.65 -7.19 -33.74
CA ALA A 92 -27.33 -7.78 -33.60
C ALA A 92 -27.22 -8.61 -32.31
N MET A 93 -26.25 -9.53 -32.28
CA MET A 93 -25.84 -10.25 -31.09
C MET A 93 -24.60 -9.55 -30.53
N GLY A 94 -24.60 -9.25 -29.23
CA GLY A 94 -23.45 -8.65 -28.58
C GLY A 94 -23.77 -8.21 -27.15
N GLU A 95 -22.74 -7.74 -26.47
CA GLU A 95 -22.84 -7.32 -25.08
C GLU A 95 -23.54 -5.98 -24.95
N VAL A 96 -24.28 -5.85 -23.85
CA VAL A 96 -24.85 -4.60 -23.38
C VAL A 96 -24.41 -4.39 -21.95
N VAL A 97 -23.83 -3.23 -21.71
CA VAL A 97 -23.44 -2.74 -20.40
C VAL A 97 -24.40 -1.61 -20.05
N ILE A 98 -25.18 -1.83 -18.99
CA ILE A 98 -26.05 -0.82 -18.41
C ILE A 98 -25.29 -0.27 -17.20
N ALA A 99 -24.83 0.96 -17.31
CA ALA A 99 -24.16 1.69 -16.23
C ALA A 99 -24.66 3.13 -16.24
N ASP A 100 -24.99 3.68 -15.08
CA ASP A 100 -25.42 5.08 -14.93
C ASP A 100 -26.56 5.50 -15.89
N ASP A 101 -27.65 4.71 -15.97
CA ASP A 101 -28.79 4.93 -16.90
C ASP A 101 -28.41 5.10 -18.38
N THR A 102 -27.20 4.66 -18.74
CA THR A 102 -26.66 4.73 -20.09
C THR A 102 -26.46 3.32 -20.60
N VAL A 103 -27.16 2.98 -21.67
CA VAL A 103 -27.07 1.67 -22.30
C VAL A 103 -25.97 1.71 -23.35
N THR A 104 -24.83 1.08 -23.06
CA THR A 104 -23.66 1.03 -23.96
C THR A 104 -23.28 -0.41 -24.25
N GLY A 105 -22.31 -0.64 -25.12
CA GLY A 105 -21.81 -1.98 -25.42
C GLY A 105 -21.64 -2.23 -26.92
N THR A 106 -20.82 -3.22 -27.24
CA THR A 106 -20.50 -3.59 -28.62
C THR A 106 -21.75 -4.04 -29.38
N GLY A 107 -22.69 -4.72 -28.72
CA GLY A 107 -23.98 -5.11 -29.30
C GLY A 107 -24.89 -3.93 -29.63
N VAL A 108 -24.92 -2.89 -28.77
CA VAL A 108 -25.68 -1.65 -29.00
C VAL A 108 -25.16 -0.93 -30.24
N VAL A 109 -23.84 -0.71 -30.28
CA VAL A 109 -23.19 -0.03 -31.41
C VAL A 109 -23.40 -0.82 -32.70
N GLN A 110 -23.28 -2.15 -32.67
CA GLN A 110 -23.50 -2.97 -33.85
C GLN A 110 -24.96 -2.90 -34.34
N ALA A 111 -25.94 -3.05 -33.45
CA ALA A 111 -27.36 -2.98 -33.79
C ALA A 111 -27.73 -1.63 -34.41
N GLN A 112 -27.22 -0.53 -33.87
CA GLN A 112 -27.41 0.81 -34.42
C GLN A 112 -26.79 0.97 -35.82
N ARG A 113 -25.60 0.40 -36.07
CA ARG A 113 -25.00 0.44 -37.41
C ARG A 113 -25.72 -0.44 -38.42
N VAL A 114 -26.29 -1.55 -37.97
CA VAL A 114 -27.09 -2.44 -38.83
C VAL A 114 -28.45 -1.79 -39.16
N GLU A 115 -29.06 -1.08 -38.22
CA GLU A 115 -30.29 -0.29 -38.43
C GLU A 115 -30.09 0.74 -39.55
N GLN A 116 -28.97 1.45 -39.56
CA GLN A 116 -28.65 2.45 -40.59
C GLN A 116 -28.55 1.89 -42.01
N LEU A 117 -28.43 0.56 -42.17
CA LEU A 117 -28.41 -0.12 -43.47
C LEU A 117 -29.81 -0.56 -43.92
N ALA A 118 -30.81 -0.50 -43.06
CA ALA A 118 -32.19 -0.82 -43.40
C ALA A 118 -32.81 0.28 -44.26
N ALA A 119 -33.61 -0.12 -45.25
CA ALA A 119 -34.49 0.80 -45.95
C ALA A 119 -35.60 1.30 -44.98
N PRO A 120 -36.25 2.45 -45.23
CA PRO A 120 -37.40 2.89 -44.44
C PRO A 120 -38.47 1.80 -44.35
N GLY A 121 -38.88 1.43 -43.13
CA GLY A 121 -39.79 0.30 -42.88
C GLY A 121 -39.14 -1.10 -42.93
N GLY A 122 -37.82 -1.17 -43.08
CA GLY A 122 -37.06 -2.41 -43.21
C GLY A 122 -36.45 -2.93 -41.90
N VAL A 123 -36.09 -4.21 -41.91
CA VAL A 123 -35.36 -4.89 -40.83
C VAL A 123 -34.05 -5.46 -41.38
N CYS A 124 -32.93 -5.09 -40.79
CA CYS A 124 -31.61 -5.66 -41.08
C CYS A 124 -31.08 -6.44 -39.87
N ILE A 125 -30.42 -7.56 -40.13
CA ILE A 125 -29.87 -8.46 -39.10
C ILE A 125 -28.42 -8.85 -39.42
N THR A 126 -27.62 -9.14 -38.40
CA THR A 126 -26.27 -9.70 -38.60
C THR A 126 -26.30 -11.20 -38.91
N ALA A 127 -25.20 -11.73 -39.45
CA ALA A 127 -25.04 -13.18 -39.67
C ALA A 127 -25.28 -14.02 -38.40
N ALA A 128 -24.84 -13.54 -37.24
CA ALA A 128 -25.07 -14.25 -35.96
C ALA A 128 -26.57 -14.42 -35.66
N ILE A 129 -27.40 -13.43 -35.97
CA ILE A 129 -28.85 -13.51 -35.82
C ILE A 129 -29.45 -14.45 -36.87
N GLN A 130 -28.99 -14.38 -38.12
CA GLN A 130 -29.43 -15.28 -39.19
C GLN A 130 -29.15 -16.76 -38.85
N GLU A 131 -28.02 -17.05 -38.23
CA GLU A 131 -27.59 -18.41 -37.85
C GLU A 131 -28.39 -18.96 -36.67
N ASP A 132 -28.88 -18.10 -35.76
CA ASP A 132 -29.65 -18.48 -34.58
C ASP A 132 -31.16 -18.67 -34.86
N ILE A 133 -31.66 -18.16 -35.99
CA ILE A 133 -33.09 -18.27 -36.34
C ILE A 133 -33.41 -19.64 -36.97
N PRO A 134 -34.50 -20.32 -36.54
CA PRO A 134 -34.92 -21.58 -37.14
C PRO A 134 -35.27 -21.43 -38.63
N LYS A 135 -34.76 -22.32 -39.48
CA LYS A 135 -35.07 -22.36 -40.94
C LYS A 135 -36.56 -22.41 -41.29
N ARG A 136 -37.39 -22.90 -40.35
CA ARG A 136 -38.86 -22.97 -40.49
C ARG A 136 -39.58 -21.62 -40.31
N MET A 137 -38.87 -20.58 -39.89
CA MET A 137 -39.46 -19.24 -39.71
C MET A 137 -39.93 -18.72 -41.08
N PRO A 138 -41.11 -18.07 -41.16
CA PRO A 138 -41.70 -17.56 -42.41
C PRO A 138 -41.03 -16.27 -42.92
N VAL A 139 -39.70 -16.28 -43.02
CA VAL A 139 -38.87 -15.11 -43.35
C VAL A 139 -37.89 -15.46 -44.46
N ASP A 140 -37.75 -14.55 -45.42
CA ASP A 140 -36.69 -14.54 -46.41
C ASP A 140 -35.58 -13.60 -45.97
N LEU A 141 -34.33 -14.06 -46.16
CA LEU A 141 -33.13 -13.36 -45.72
C LEU A 141 -32.25 -13.06 -46.95
N GLU A 142 -32.35 -11.84 -47.46
CA GLU A 142 -31.54 -11.36 -48.57
C GLU A 142 -30.15 -10.97 -48.05
N ASN A 143 -29.09 -11.60 -48.57
CA ASN A 143 -27.72 -11.29 -48.17
C ASN A 143 -27.26 -9.97 -48.80
N LEU A 144 -27.00 -8.94 -47.98
CA LEU A 144 -26.52 -7.64 -48.43
C LEU A 144 -24.98 -7.56 -48.55
N GLY A 145 -24.30 -8.68 -48.29
CA GLY A 145 -22.85 -8.83 -48.31
C GLY A 145 -22.18 -8.39 -47.01
N GLU A 146 -20.84 -8.34 -47.04
CA GLU A 146 -20.02 -7.82 -45.96
C GLU A 146 -20.02 -6.29 -45.95
N LYS A 147 -20.27 -5.71 -44.78
CA LYS A 147 -20.32 -4.26 -44.55
C LYS A 147 -19.29 -3.88 -43.52
N SER A 148 -18.40 -2.97 -43.87
CA SER A 148 -17.47 -2.36 -42.90
C SER A 148 -18.25 -1.38 -42.02
N LEU A 149 -18.45 -1.73 -40.76
CA LEU A 149 -19.14 -0.89 -39.79
C LEU A 149 -18.13 -0.05 -39.03
N LYS A 150 -18.36 1.26 -38.91
CA LYS A 150 -17.48 2.16 -38.14
C LYS A 150 -17.38 1.67 -36.68
N GLY A 151 -16.16 1.40 -36.22
CA GLY A 151 -15.88 0.87 -34.89
C GLY A 151 -15.67 -0.64 -34.82
N PHE A 152 -15.73 -1.35 -35.95
CA PHE A 152 -15.44 -2.78 -36.06
C PHE A 152 -14.23 -3.02 -36.96
N GLU A 153 -13.28 -3.84 -36.48
CA GLU A 153 -12.04 -4.16 -37.19
C GLU A 153 -12.28 -5.03 -38.44
N TYR A 154 -13.29 -5.91 -38.37
CA TYR A 154 -13.64 -6.84 -39.46
C TYR A 154 -15.01 -6.51 -40.06
N PRO A 155 -15.19 -6.66 -41.38
CA PRO A 155 -16.50 -6.52 -42.02
C PRO A 155 -17.54 -7.46 -41.42
N VAL A 156 -18.77 -6.98 -41.25
CA VAL A 156 -19.90 -7.74 -40.71
C VAL A 156 -20.84 -8.09 -41.86
N ARG A 157 -21.19 -9.36 -42.02
CA ARG A 157 -22.19 -9.78 -43.01
C ARG A 157 -23.60 -9.46 -42.52
N VAL A 158 -24.37 -8.75 -43.33
CA VAL A 158 -25.71 -8.24 -43.00
C VAL A 158 -26.75 -8.80 -43.95
N PHE A 159 -27.94 -9.10 -43.43
CA PHE A 159 -29.08 -9.60 -44.20
C PHE A 159 -30.28 -8.67 -44.02
N ARG A 160 -31.07 -8.49 -45.08
CA ARG A 160 -32.40 -7.92 -44.99
C ARG A 160 -33.39 -9.03 -44.67
N ALA A 161 -34.24 -8.82 -43.67
CA ALA A 161 -35.28 -9.76 -43.29
C ALA A 161 -36.65 -9.26 -43.76
N GLU A 162 -37.37 -10.10 -44.48
CA GLU A 162 -38.73 -9.84 -44.96
C GLU A 162 -39.62 -11.06 -44.75
N ILE A 163 -40.90 -10.85 -44.47
CA ILE A 163 -41.86 -11.95 -44.35
C ILE A 163 -42.08 -12.53 -45.76
N ARG A 164 -42.07 -13.87 -45.88
CA ARG A 164 -42.33 -14.50 -47.18
C ARG A 164 -43.70 -14.08 -47.73
N PRO A 165 -43.81 -13.82 -49.04
CA PRO A 165 -45.09 -13.44 -49.64
C PRO A 165 -46.20 -14.45 -49.33
N GLY A 166 -47.29 -13.99 -48.71
CA GLY A 166 -48.45 -14.82 -48.34
C GLY A 166 -48.33 -15.55 -46.99
N GLU A 167 -47.22 -15.39 -46.26
CA GLU A 167 -47.07 -15.89 -44.89
C GLU A 167 -47.24 -14.74 -43.86
N SER A 168 -47.44 -15.10 -42.60
CA SER A 168 -47.52 -14.14 -41.48
C SER A 168 -46.67 -14.62 -40.32
N ILE A 169 -46.06 -13.70 -39.56
CA ILE A 169 -45.39 -14.05 -38.30
C ILE A 169 -46.45 -14.60 -37.33
N PRO A 170 -46.30 -15.84 -36.81
CA PRO A 170 -47.23 -16.37 -35.84
C PRO A 170 -47.17 -15.55 -34.54
N PRO A 171 -48.32 -15.28 -33.88
CA PRO A 171 -48.32 -14.63 -32.58
C PRO A 171 -47.57 -15.49 -31.55
N PRO A 172 -46.97 -14.90 -30.52
CA PRO A 172 -46.25 -15.64 -29.50
C PRO A 172 -47.19 -16.63 -28.81
N GLN A 173 -46.73 -17.88 -28.63
CA GLN A 173 -47.54 -18.92 -27.98
C GLN A 173 -47.74 -18.56 -26.52
N GLU A 174 -48.97 -18.22 -26.12
CA GLU A 174 -49.35 -18.21 -24.72
C GLU A 174 -49.15 -19.61 -24.14
N VAL A 175 -48.32 -19.72 -23.11
CA VAL A 175 -48.23 -20.95 -22.31
C VAL A 175 -49.59 -21.14 -21.64
N SER A 176 -50.43 -21.98 -22.25
CA SER A 176 -51.77 -22.29 -21.78
C SER A 176 -51.70 -22.91 -20.37
N GLN A 177 -52.14 -22.15 -19.37
CA GLN A 177 -52.51 -22.71 -18.07
C GLN A 177 -53.75 -23.59 -18.26
N ALA A 178 -53.54 -24.90 -18.38
CA ALA A 178 -54.62 -25.87 -18.41
C ALA A 178 -55.37 -25.87 -17.06
N LYS A 179 -56.57 -25.29 -17.02
CA LYS A 179 -57.55 -25.50 -15.95
C LYS A 179 -58.11 -26.92 -16.06
N ALA A 180 -57.85 -27.76 -15.06
CA ALA A 180 -58.55 -29.03 -14.86
C ALA A 180 -59.39 -28.97 -13.58
N SER A 181 -60.66 -29.36 -13.67
CA SER A 181 -61.53 -29.68 -12.54
C SER A 181 -61.68 -31.23 -12.42
N PRO A 182 -62.17 -31.76 -11.29
CA PRO A 182 -61.42 -32.70 -10.46
C PRO A 182 -61.74 -34.18 -10.69
N LYS A 183 -60.82 -35.09 -10.30
CA LYS A 183 -61.11 -36.40 -9.68
C LYS A 183 -59.85 -37.17 -9.16
N THR A 184 -59.80 -37.31 -7.83
CA THR A 184 -59.27 -38.42 -6.97
C THR A 184 -57.77 -38.81 -6.90
N PRO A 185 -57.28 -39.30 -5.73
CA PRO A 185 -55.88 -39.14 -5.31
C PRO A 185 -55.14 -40.48 -5.08
N LYS A 186 -54.13 -40.80 -5.89
CA LYS A 186 -53.04 -41.75 -5.53
C LYS A 186 -51.65 -41.41 -6.11
N LEU A 187 -51.49 -40.33 -6.87
CA LEU A 187 -50.24 -39.98 -7.57
C LEU A 187 -49.43 -38.84 -6.89
N VAL A 188 -49.84 -38.39 -5.69
CA VAL A 188 -49.32 -37.17 -5.05
C VAL A 188 -47.91 -37.36 -4.47
N VAL A 189 -47.53 -38.57 -4.04
CA VAL A 189 -46.23 -38.78 -3.38
C VAL A 189 -45.07 -38.80 -4.39
N GLY A 190 -45.26 -39.35 -5.59
CA GLY A 190 -44.22 -39.39 -6.62
C GLY A 190 -43.91 -38.03 -7.24
N ILE A 191 -44.93 -37.18 -7.39
CA ILE A 191 -44.79 -35.83 -7.97
C ILE A 191 -44.07 -34.88 -7.00
N ILE A 192 -44.28 -35.01 -5.69
CA ILE A 192 -43.60 -34.16 -4.69
C ILE A 192 -42.10 -34.45 -4.66
N VAL A 193 -41.68 -35.70 -4.79
CA VAL A 193 -40.25 -36.06 -4.82
C VAL A 193 -39.58 -35.53 -6.09
N ILE A 194 -40.23 -35.66 -7.25
CA ILE A 194 -39.69 -35.14 -8.52
C ILE A 194 -39.68 -33.61 -8.53
N ALA A 195 -40.71 -32.95 -7.99
CA ALA A 195 -40.75 -31.50 -7.85
C ALA A 195 -39.70 -30.98 -6.87
N LEU A 196 -39.43 -31.68 -5.76
CA LEU A 196 -38.34 -31.32 -4.85
C LEU A 196 -36.95 -31.55 -5.46
N VAL A 197 -36.79 -32.55 -6.34
CA VAL A 197 -35.55 -32.78 -7.10
C VAL A 197 -35.38 -31.75 -8.21
N ILE A 198 -36.45 -31.35 -8.89
CA ILE A 198 -36.41 -30.30 -9.93
C ILE A 198 -36.24 -28.92 -9.31
N VAL A 199 -36.89 -28.61 -8.19
CA VAL A 199 -36.70 -27.35 -7.46
C VAL A 199 -35.32 -27.34 -6.78
N GLY A 200 -34.89 -28.45 -6.20
CA GLY A 200 -33.52 -28.59 -5.67
C GLY A 200 -32.46 -28.48 -6.78
N GLY A 201 -32.73 -29.06 -7.94
CA GLY A 201 -31.89 -28.97 -9.14
C GLY A 201 -31.88 -27.58 -9.75
N ALA A 202 -33.02 -26.89 -9.81
CA ALA A 202 -33.14 -25.53 -10.30
C ALA A 202 -32.50 -24.52 -9.34
N VAL A 203 -32.65 -24.69 -8.02
CA VAL A 203 -31.96 -23.90 -7.00
C VAL A 203 -30.44 -24.15 -7.05
N TYR A 204 -30.01 -25.40 -7.23
CA TYR A 204 -28.60 -25.74 -7.43
C TYR A 204 -28.05 -25.11 -8.72
N TRP A 205 -28.80 -25.19 -9.82
CA TRP A 205 -28.41 -24.66 -11.14
C TRP A 205 -28.37 -23.12 -11.16
N PHE A 206 -29.35 -22.45 -10.54
CA PHE A 206 -29.34 -20.98 -10.36
C PHE A 206 -28.21 -20.51 -9.44
N LYS A 207 -27.84 -21.29 -8.41
CA LYS A 207 -26.68 -20.97 -7.55
C LYS A 207 -25.33 -21.18 -8.27
N THR A 208 -25.32 -21.83 -9.43
CA THR A 208 -24.10 -22.11 -10.21
C THR A 208 -23.92 -21.26 -11.48
N GLN A 209 -24.90 -20.44 -11.88
CA GLN A 209 -24.84 -19.67 -13.15
C GLN A 209 -24.71 -18.14 -13.01
N VAL A 210 -24.57 -17.58 -11.80
CA VAL A 210 -23.94 -16.25 -11.65
C VAL A 210 -22.49 -16.39 -12.12
N PRO A 211 -21.91 -15.47 -12.91
CA PRO A 211 -20.48 -15.47 -13.19
C PRO A 211 -19.75 -15.26 -11.85
N ARG A 212 -19.53 -16.34 -11.11
CA ARG A 212 -18.71 -16.36 -9.92
C ARG A 212 -17.30 -16.18 -10.40
N GLU A 213 -16.59 -15.21 -9.86
CA GLU A 213 -15.13 -15.32 -9.83
C GLU A 213 -14.79 -16.72 -9.32
N GLU A 214 -13.85 -17.40 -9.97
CA GLU A 214 -13.46 -18.76 -9.56
C GLU A 214 -13.22 -18.78 -8.04
N SER A 215 -13.91 -19.64 -7.31
CA SER A 215 -13.78 -19.72 -5.85
C SER A 215 -12.38 -20.14 -5.45
N ALA A 216 -11.79 -19.47 -4.47
CA ALA A 216 -10.59 -19.90 -3.79
C ALA A 216 -10.84 -21.22 -3.05
N SER A 217 -9.88 -22.16 -3.16
CA SER A 217 -9.91 -23.38 -2.37
C SER A 217 -9.14 -23.17 -1.07
N ILE A 218 -9.69 -23.64 0.05
CA ILE A 218 -9.01 -23.59 1.34
C ILE A 218 -7.71 -24.42 1.29
N GLU A 219 -7.66 -25.47 0.46
CA GLU A 219 -6.49 -26.34 0.31
C GLU A 219 -5.34 -25.70 -0.46
N SER A 220 -5.62 -24.69 -1.31
CA SER A 220 -4.60 -23.94 -2.07
C SER A 220 -4.12 -22.69 -1.33
N MET A 221 -4.64 -22.41 -0.14
CA MET A 221 -4.24 -21.23 0.64
C MET A 221 -2.79 -21.37 1.12
N ALA A 222 -1.97 -20.36 0.85
CA ALA A 222 -0.59 -20.27 1.34
C ALA A 222 -0.52 -20.12 2.88
N TYR A 223 -1.58 -19.55 3.46
CA TYR A 223 -1.74 -19.40 4.92
C TYR A 223 -3.11 -19.92 5.35
N PRO A 224 -3.21 -20.55 6.55
CA PRO A 224 -4.52 -20.93 7.08
C PRO A 224 -5.40 -19.68 7.27
N LEU A 225 -6.69 -19.85 6.99
CA LEU A 225 -7.69 -18.83 7.30
C LEU A 225 -7.72 -18.58 8.81
N PRO A 226 -7.68 -17.32 9.26
CA PRO A 226 -7.85 -16.97 10.66
C PRO A 226 -9.26 -17.34 11.16
N ASP A 227 -9.39 -17.50 12.48
CA ASP A 227 -10.70 -17.73 13.13
C ASP A 227 -11.64 -16.51 12.97
N LYS A 228 -11.07 -15.32 12.79
CA LYS A 228 -11.79 -14.06 12.58
C LYS A 228 -12.04 -13.82 11.08
N PRO A 229 -13.09 -13.07 10.71
CA PRO A 229 -13.25 -12.56 9.36
C PRO A 229 -11.98 -11.88 8.87
N SER A 230 -11.41 -12.40 7.78
CA SER A 230 -10.12 -11.99 7.25
C SER A 230 -10.30 -11.24 5.93
N ILE A 231 -9.72 -10.03 5.85
CA ILE A 231 -9.93 -9.10 4.75
C ILE A 231 -8.61 -8.54 4.25
N VAL A 232 -8.50 -8.36 2.93
CA VAL A 232 -7.53 -7.48 2.28
C VAL A 232 -8.27 -6.39 1.52
N VAL A 233 -7.78 -5.15 1.61
CA VAL A 233 -8.26 -4.03 0.78
C VAL A 233 -7.22 -3.79 -0.30
N LEU A 234 -7.56 -4.10 -1.54
CA LEU A 234 -6.66 -3.90 -2.67
C LEU A 234 -6.55 -2.40 -3.02
N PRO A 235 -5.41 -1.96 -3.60
CA PRO A 235 -5.23 -0.60 -4.10
C PRO A 235 -6.38 -0.18 -5.00
N PHE A 236 -7.08 0.89 -4.64
CA PHE A 236 -8.19 1.37 -5.47
C PHE A 236 -7.66 1.91 -6.79
N THR A 237 -8.43 1.68 -7.86
CA THR A 237 -8.08 2.17 -9.19
C THR A 237 -8.32 3.68 -9.27
N ASN A 238 -7.33 4.44 -9.73
CA ASN A 238 -7.49 5.85 -10.02
C ASN A 238 -8.26 6.02 -11.35
N MET A 239 -9.48 6.56 -11.27
CA MET A 239 -10.35 6.88 -12.41
C MET A 239 -10.43 8.39 -12.69
N SER A 240 -9.46 9.15 -12.19
CA SER A 240 -9.30 10.59 -12.42
C SER A 240 -8.46 10.83 -13.68
N ASP A 241 -8.65 11.97 -14.34
CA ASP A 241 -7.90 12.33 -15.56
C ASP A 241 -6.46 12.81 -15.28
N ASP A 242 -6.09 13.02 -14.01
CA ASP A 242 -4.77 13.49 -13.59
C ASP A 242 -4.00 12.40 -12.83
N PRO A 243 -2.92 11.83 -13.42
CA PRO A 243 -2.04 10.87 -12.75
C PRO A 243 -1.38 11.43 -11.48
N LYS A 244 -1.30 12.76 -11.30
CA LYS A 244 -0.78 13.36 -10.06
C LYS A 244 -1.69 13.15 -8.86
N GLN A 245 -2.93 12.70 -9.06
CA GLN A 245 -3.86 12.36 -7.97
C GLN A 245 -3.65 10.96 -7.41
N GLU A 246 -2.67 10.20 -7.91
CA GLU A 246 -2.40 8.83 -7.45
C GLU A 246 -2.13 8.75 -5.95
N TYR A 247 -1.45 9.75 -5.36
CA TYR A 247 -1.20 9.79 -3.92
C TYR A 247 -2.49 9.90 -3.09
N PHE A 248 -3.50 10.59 -3.62
CA PHE A 248 -4.79 10.78 -2.95
C PHE A 248 -5.56 9.47 -2.93
N VAL A 249 -5.64 8.77 -4.07
CA VAL A 249 -6.28 7.45 -4.16
C VAL A 249 -5.58 6.42 -3.28
N ASP A 250 -4.24 6.38 -3.31
CA ASP A 250 -3.44 5.52 -2.44
C ASP A 250 -3.64 5.82 -0.97
N GLY A 251 -3.72 7.11 -0.63
CA GLY A 251 -4.02 7.57 0.73
C GLY A 251 -5.38 7.09 1.20
N MET A 252 -6.42 7.18 0.36
CA MET A 252 -7.76 6.74 0.72
C MET A 252 -7.86 5.22 0.93
N THR A 253 -7.26 4.41 0.05
CA THR A 253 -7.21 2.95 0.26
C THR A 253 -6.50 2.63 1.57
N GLU A 254 -5.40 3.31 1.84
CA GLU A 254 -4.61 3.08 3.03
C GLU A 254 -5.31 3.50 4.32
N ASP A 255 -6.01 4.63 4.32
CA ASP A 255 -6.78 5.06 5.47
C ASP A 255 -7.86 4.04 5.79
N LEU A 256 -8.51 3.48 4.77
CA LEU A 256 -9.47 2.39 4.97
C LEU A 256 -8.81 1.13 5.57
N ILE A 257 -7.61 0.74 5.10
CA ILE A 257 -6.83 -0.35 5.74
C ILE A 257 -6.56 -0.01 7.21
N THR A 258 -6.19 1.23 7.49
CA THR A 258 -5.83 1.72 8.84
C THR A 258 -7.03 1.77 9.78
N ASP A 259 -8.22 2.09 9.28
CA ASP A 259 -9.42 2.15 10.11
C ASP A 259 -9.98 0.75 10.38
N LEU A 260 -9.95 -0.14 9.38
CA LEU A 260 -10.28 -1.54 9.58
C LEU A 260 -9.28 -2.26 10.49
N SER A 261 -7.99 -1.90 10.45
CA SER A 261 -6.95 -2.59 11.23
C SER A 261 -7.11 -2.41 12.74
N LYS A 262 -7.73 -1.30 13.17
CA LYS A 262 -8.06 -1.01 14.58
C LYS A 262 -9.18 -1.89 15.13
N ILE A 263 -9.95 -2.55 14.26
CA ILE A 263 -11.09 -3.39 14.67
C ILE A 263 -10.57 -4.77 15.07
N SER A 264 -10.57 -5.06 16.37
CA SER A 264 -10.08 -6.30 16.94
C SER A 264 -10.88 -7.54 16.49
N GLY A 265 -12.12 -7.35 16.03
CA GLY A 265 -12.96 -8.39 15.44
C GLY A 265 -12.53 -8.83 14.04
N LEU A 266 -11.65 -8.07 13.37
CA LEU A 266 -11.14 -8.37 12.03
C LEU A 266 -9.71 -8.89 12.05
N PHE A 267 -9.38 -9.68 11.04
CA PHE A 267 -8.00 -9.94 10.61
C PHE A 267 -7.75 -9.17 9.31
N VAL A 268 -6.88 -8.15 9.34
CA VAL A 268 -6.66 -7.25 8.20
C VAL A 268 -5.25 -7.43 7.65
N ILE A 269 -5.13 -7.71 6.35
CA ILE A 269 -3.83 -7.74 5.68
C ILE A 269 -3.26 -6.33 5.58
N ALA A 270 -2.01 -6.20 6.01
CA ALA A 270 -1.29 -4.95 6.01
C ALA A 270 -1.06 -4.41 4.60
N ARG A 271 -0.89 -3.10 4.53
CA ARG A 271 -0.80 -2.37 3.27
C ARG A 271 0.33 -2.85 2.36
N ASN A 272 1.54 -3.18 2.85
CA ASN A 272 2.64 -3.57 1.96
C ASN A 272 2.26 -4.79 1.11
N SER A 273 1.61 -5.76 1.74
CA SER A 273 1.04 -6.93 1.07
C SER A 273 -0.08 -6.59 0.09
N ALA A 274 -1.04 -5.77 0.49
CA ALA A 274 -2.11 -5.33 -0.42
C ALA A 274 -1.56 -4.57 -1.65
N PHE A 275 -0.60 -3.68 -1.43
CA PHE A 275 -0.03 -2.83 -2.48
C PHE A 275 0.96 -3.57 -3.40
N SER A 276 1.34 -4.81 -3.08
CA SER A 276 2.09 -5.67 -4.00
C SER A 276 1.29 -5.94 -5.30
N TYR A 277 -0.03 -5.95 -5.22
CA TYR A 277 -0.94 -6.15 -6.36
C TYR A 277 -1.23 -4.87 -7.16
N LYS A 278 -0.70 -3.71 -6.74
CA LYS A 278 -0.96 -2.44 -7.41
C LYS A 278 -0.53 -2.49 -8.88
N GLY A 279 -1.43 -2.11 -9.78
CA GLY A 279 -1.18 -2.09 -11.23
C GLY A 279 -1.12 -3.48 -11.88
N GLN A 280 -1.48 -4.54 -11.15
CA GLN A 280 -1.57 -5.90 -11.68
C GLN A 280 -3.03 -6.26 -11.99
N GLN A 281 -3.25 -7.07 -13.02
CA GLN A 281 -4.53 -7.72 -13.26
C GLN A 281 -4.53 -9.07 -12.54
N VAL A 282 -4.97 -9.08 -11.28
CA VAL A 282 -5.06 -10.30 -10.47
C VAL A 282 -6.52 -10.66 -10.23
N LYS A 283 -6.81 -11.97 -10.18
CA LYS A 283 -8.13 -12.49 -9.82
C LYS A 283 -8.26 -12.50 -8.29
N VAL A 284 -9.44 -12.17 -7.76
CA VAL A 284 -9.74 -12.25 -6.32
C VAL A 284 -9.35 -13.59 -5.70
N ARG A 285 -9.60 -14.67 -6.43
CA ARG A 285 -9.17 -16.03 -6.06
C ARG A 285 -7.70 -16.11 -5.67
N GLN A 286 -6.83 -15.62 -6.57
CA GLN A 286 -5.40 -15.73 -6.44
C GLN A 286 -4.94 -14.91 -5.22
N VAL A 287 -5.45 -13.69 -5.08
CA VAL A 287 -5.17 -12.82 -3.92
C VAL A 287 -5.55 -13.51 -2.61
N ALA A 288 -6.75 -14.11 -2.55
CA ALA A 288 -7.23 -14.80 -1.37
C ALA A 288 -6.36 -16.02 -1.02
N GLU A 289 -6.02 -16.85 -2.01
CA GLU A 289 -5.14 -18.02 -1.86
C GLU A 289 -3.73 -17.62 -1.40
N GLU A 290 -3.13 -16.60 -2.01
CA GLU A 290 -1.77 -16.14 -1.68
C GLU A 290 -1.67 -15.48 -0.30
N LEU A 291 -2.69 -14.73 0.13
CA LEU A 291 -2.68 -14.03 1.42
C LEU A 291 -3.35 -14.80 2.56
N GLY A 292 -4.06 -15.88 2.24
CA GLY A 292 -4.88 -16.63 3.18
C GLY A 292 -5.98 -15.77 3.80
N VAL A 293 -6.80 -15.13 2.96
CA VAL A 293 -7.94 -14.31 3.41
C VAL A 293 -9.24 -14.78 2.80
N LYS A 294 -10.34 -14.58 3.53
CA LYS A 294 -11.68 -14.94 3.05
C LYS A 294 -12.29 -13.84 2.19
N TYR A 295 -12.05 -12.58 2.54
CA TYR A 295 -12.67 -11.42 1.92
C TYR A 295 -11.64 -10.57 1.19
N VAL A 296 -12.01 -10.14 -0.02
CA VAL A 296 -11.21 -9.21 -0.81
C VAL A 296 -12.08 -8.00 -1.10
N MET A 297 -11.54 -6.82 -0.82
CA MET A 297 -12.19 -5.55 -1.13
C MET A 297 -11.46 -4.88 -2.28
N GLU A 298 -12.25 -4.41 -3.26
CA GLU A 298 -11.79 -3.69 -4.43
C GLU A 298 -12.56 -2.38 -4.58
N GLY A 299 -12.02 -1.45 -5.35
CA GLY A 299 -12.67 -0.18 -5.55
C GLY A 299 -11.95 0.74 -6.53
N SER A 300 -12.55 1.91 -6.72
CA SER A 300 -12.02 2.97 -7.56
C SER A 300 -12.32 4.33 -6.96
N VAL A 301 -11.41 5.28 -7.13
CA VAL A 301 -11.64 6.68 -6.76
C VAL A 301 -11.50 7.56 -8.00
N ARG A 302 -12.44 8.48 -8.18
CA ARG A 302 -12.33 9.57 -9.14
C ARG A 302 -12.40 10.89 -8.38
N ARG A 303 -11.47 11.78 -8.67
CA ARG A 303 -11.47 13.16 -8.19
C ARG A 303 -11.44 14.13 -9.37
N ALA A 304 -12.42 15.03 -9.43
CA ALA A 304 -12.53 16.05 -10.46
C ALA A 304 -12.74 17.42 -9.79
N GLY A 305 -11.63 18.14 -9.57
CA GLY A 305 -11.66 19.37 -8.78
C GLY A 305 -12.02 19.08 -7.33
N ASP A 306 -13.20 19.53 -6.92
CA ASP A 306 -13.75 19.35 -5.58
C ASP A 306 -14.70 18.13 -5.48
N GLU A 307 -15.12 17.55 -6.60
CA GLU A 307 -15.98 16.36 -6.57
C GLU A 307 -15.15 15.08 -6.40
N VAL A 308 -15.60 14.20 -5.50
CA VAL A 308 -15.00 12.90 -5.22
C VAL A 308 -16.06 11.81 -5.35
N ARG A 309 -15.72 10.75 -6.09
CA ARG A 309 -16.52 9.52 -6.20
C ARG A 309 -15.70 8.33 -5.75
N ILE A 310 -16.27 7.52 -4.87
CA ILE A 310 -15.71 6.25 -4.41
C ILE A 310 -16.66 5.13 -4.84
N ASN A 311 -16.15 4.14 -5.58
CA ASN A 311 -16.83 2.87 -5.76
C ASN A 311 -16.08 1.83 -4.95
N ALA A 312 -16.81 1.00 -4.21
CA ALA A 312 -16.22 -0.01 -3.35
C ALA A 312 -17.08 -1.27 -3.35
N GLN A 313 -16.42 -2.43 -3.36
CA GLN A 313 -17.07 -3.73 -3.33
C GLN A 313 -16.30 -4.70 -2.43
N LEU A 314 -17.05 -5.57 -1.76
CA LEU A 314 -16.55 -6.61 -0.86
C LEU A 314 -16.97 -7.98 -1.38
N ILE A 315 -15.99 -8.85 -1.57
CA ILE A 315 -16.15 -10.14 -2.24
C ILE A 315 -15.76 -11.25 -1.26
N ASP A 316 -16.62 -12.26 -1.12
CA ASP A 316 -16.28 -13.53 -0.47
C ASP A 316 -15.54 -14.41 -1.47
N ALA A 317 -14.22 -14.52 -1.32
CA ALA A 317 -13.37 -15.26 -2.25
C ALA A 317 -13.59 -16.79 -2.20
N ILE A 318 -14.16 -17.31 -1.10
CA ILE A 318 -14.46 -18.74 -0.95
C ILE A 318 -15.72 -19.09 -1.74
N THR A 319 -16.69 -18.18 -1.76
CA THR A 319 -17.94 -18.40 -2.50
C THR A 319 -17.95 -17.75 -3.87
N GLY A 320 -16.99 -16.88 -4.19
CA GLY A 320 -16.95 -16.07 -5.43
C GLY A 320 -18.08 -15.05 -5.53
N GLY A 321 -18.70 -14.67 -4.40
CA GLY A 321 -19.90 -13.83 -4.37
C GLY A 321 -19.63 -12.43 -3.82
N HIS A 322 -20.22 -11.41 -4.44
CA HIS A 322 -20.25 -10.05 -3.89
C HIS A 322 -21.20 -10.00 -2.68
N ILE A 323 -20.67 -9.57 -1.54
CA ILE A 323 -21.42 -9.43 -0.29
C ILE A 323 -22.03 -8.03 -0.22
N TRP A 324 -21.30 -7.05 -0.72
CA TRP A 324 -21.64 -5.64 -0.69
C TRP A 324 -20.94 -4.91 -1.83
N ALA A 325 -21.63 -3.96 -2.46
CA ALA A 325 -21.07 -3.07 -3.47
C ALA A 325 -21.86 -1.76 -3.47
N GLU A 326 -21.18 -0.64 -3.25
CA GLU A 326 -21.82 0.67 -3.13
C GLU A 326 -21.00 1.77 -3.81
N ARG A 327 -21.68 2.88 -4.05
CA ARG A 327 -21.11 4.09 -4.64
C ARG A 327 -21.39 5.30 -3.77
N TYR A 328 -20.35 6.08 -3.54
CA TYR A 328 -20.40 7.30 -2.75
C TYR A 328 -19.99 8.48 -3.64
N ASP A 329 -20.83 9.50 -3.67
CA ASP A 329 -20.60 10.76 -4.37
C ASP A 329 -20.64 11.90 -3.34
N GLY A 330 -19.64 12.77 -3.37
CA GLY A 330 -19.58 13.92 -2.46
C GLY A 330 -18.54 14.94 -2.89
N SER A 331 -18.40 15.99 -2.09
CA SER A 331 -17.31 16.95 -2.23
C SER A 331 -16.05 16.45 -1.51
N LEU A 332 -14.93 17.17 -1.67
CA LEU A 332 -13.70 16.91 -0.93
C LEU A 332 -13.89 17.15 0.58
N GLU A 333 -14.80 18.04 0.96
CA GLU A 333 -15.15 18.28 2.37
C GLU A 333 -15.87 17.07 2.99
N ASP A 334 -16.58 16.28 2.18
CA ASP A 334 -17.32 15.10 2.62
C ASP A 334 -16.46 13.82 2.63
N VAL A 335 -15.19 13.88 2.18
CA VAL A 335 -14.36 12.69 1.94
C VAL A 335 -14.22 11.80 3.17
N PHE A 336 -14.07 12.38 4.35
CA PHE A 336 -13.95 11.62 5.61
C PHE A 336 -15.26 10.95 5.99
N ALA A 337 -16.39 11.63 5.82
CA ALA A 337 -17.70 11.06 6.09
C ALA A 337 -17.99 9.87 5.16
N MET A 338 -17.58 9.97 3.89
CA MET A 338 -17.68 8.87 2.93
C MET A 338 -16.78 7.69 3.33
N GLN A 339 -15.56 7.93 3.79
CA GLN A 339 -14.67 6.86 4.29
C GLN A 339 -15.22 6.16 5.53
N ASP A 340 -15.78 6.92 6.47
CA ASP A 340 -16.43 6.39 7.68
C ASP A 340 -17.66 5.54 7.32
N GLU A 341 -18.42 5.96 6.31
CA GLU A 341 -19.56 5.21 5.80
C GLU A 341 -19.13 3.88 5.14
N VAL A 342 -18.12 3.89 4.28
CA VAL A 342 -17.54 2.66 3.71
C VAL A 342 -17.12 1.69 4.82
N THR A 343 -16.41 2.19 5.83
CA THR A 343 -15.95 1.37 6.97
C THR A 343 -17.13 0.77 7.74
N ARG A 344 -18.19 1.56 7.99
CA ARG A 344 -19.41 1.10 8.67
C ARG A 344 -20.13 0.02 7.87
N GLU A 345 -20.27 0.18 6.56
CA GLU A 345 -20.93 -0.83 5.73
C GLU A 345 -20.15 -2.14 5.69
N ILE A 346 -18.81 -2.12 5.69
CA ILE A 346 -17.98 -3.33 5.80
C ILE A 346 -18.22 -4.04 7.14
N VAL A 347 -18.23 -3.30 8.25
CA VAL A 347 -18.50 -3.85 9.59
C VAL A 347 -19.88 -4.50 9.65
N ASN A 348 -20.90 -3.85 9.07
CA ASN A 348 -22.26 -4.37 9.00
C ASN A 348 -22.35 -5.63 8.12
N ALA A 349 -21.77 -5.58 6.92
CA ALA A 349 -21.78 -6.69 5.96
C ALA A 349 -21.06 -7.95 6.48
N LEU A 350 -20.05 -7.76 7.33
CA LEU A 350 -19.31 -8.83 7.99
C LEU A 350 -19.86 -9.21 9.37
N GLU A 351 -20.98 -8.61 9.79
CA GLU A 351 -21.63 -8.84 11.10
C GLU A 351 -20.69 -8.67 12.30
N ILE A 352 -19.73 -7.73 12.19
CA ILE A 352 -18.73 -7.48 13.23
C ILE A 352 -19.33 -6.61 14.33
N HIS A 353 -19.20 -7.07 15.57
CA HIS A 353 -19.63 -6.32 16.74
C HIS A 353 -18.46 -5.47 17.25
N LEU A 354 -18.60 -4.14 17.18
CA LEU A 354 -17.61 -3.21 17.71
C LEU A 354 -17.73 -3.11 19.24
N THR A 355 -16.60 -3.08 19.91
CA THR A 355 -16.52 -2.72 21.34
C THR A 355 -16.82 -1.23 21.53
N PRO A 356 -17.22 -0.79 22.74
CA PRO A 356 -17.47 0.63 23.00
C PRO A 356 -16.26 1.54 22.72
N ALA A 357 -15.04 1.02 22.92
CA ALA A 357 -13.81 1.73 22.62
C ALA A 357 -13.62 1.92 21.11
N GLU A 358 -13.79 0.86 20.32
CA GLU A 358 -13.70 0.90 18.85
C GLU A 358 -14.77 1.81 18.24
N GLU A 359 -16.00 1.78 18.78
CA GLU A 359 -17.08 2.68 18.36
C GLU A 359 -16.71 4.15 18.60
N THR A 360 -16.14 4.44 19.78
CA THR A 360 -15.66 5.79 20.13
C THR A 360 -14.52 6.22 19.19
N THR A 361 -13.54 5.36 18.96
CA THR A 361 -12.42 5.63 18.05
C THR A 361 -12.89 5.86 16.62
N ARG A 362 -13.84 5.08 16.12
CA ARG A 362 -14.45 5.25 14.78
C ARG A 362 -15.13 6.61 14.64
N THR A 363 -15.86 7.06 15.67
CA THR A 363 -16.53 8.38 15.64
C THR A 363 -15.61 9.57 15.93
N THR A 364 -14.34 9.33 16.27
CA THR A 364 -13.40 10.40 16.59
C THR A 364 -12.81 10.97 15.29
N VAL A 365 -13.26 12.16 14.91
CA VAL A 365 -12.74 12.88 13.75
C VAL A 365 -11.23 13.11 13.91
N THR A 366 -10.42 12.46 13.08
CA THR A 366 -8.95 12.55 13.16
C THR A 366 -8.39 13.87 12.63
N THR A 367 -9.08 14.47 11.67
CA THR A 367 -8.91 15.84 11.17
C THR A 367 -10.17 16.18 10.38
N SER A 368 -10.64 17.43 10.47
CA SER A 368 -11.76 17.94 9.66
C SER A 368 -11.29 18.92 8.59
N ASP A 369 -9.98 19.09 8.42
CA ASP A 369 -9.37 19.99 7.45
C ASP A 369 -8.81 19.17 6.26
N PRO A 370 -9.48 19.20 5.10
CA PRO A 370 -9.02 18.47 3.92
C PRO A 370 -7.63 18.89 3.44
N GLN A 371 -7.22 20.15 3.66
CA GLN A 371 -5.89 20.63 3.26
C GLN A 371 -4.81 20.10 4.21
N ALA A 372 -5.09 20.05 5.52
CA ALA A 372 -4.19 19.44 6.49
C ALA A 372 -3.96 17.96 6.16
N HIS A 373 -5.05 17.25 5.83
CA HIS A 373 -4.98 15.86 5.42
C HIS A 373 -4.24 15.65 4.10
N ASP A 374 -4.48 16.46 3.09
CA ASP A 374 -3.75 16.42 1.82
C ASP A 374 -2.23 16.62 2.01
N ALA A 375 -1.84 17.58 2.86
CA ALA A 375 -0.45 17.79 3.24
C ALA A 375 0.13 16.57 3.99
N PHE A 376 -0.65 15.96 4.89
CA PHE A 376 -0.26 14.74 5.58
C PHE A 376 -0.05 13.58 4.61
N LEU A 377 -0.98 13.30 3.70
CA LEU A 377 -0.87 12.20 2.72
C LEU A 377 0.39 12.34 1.85
N LYS A 378 0.67 13.55 1.36
CA LYS A 378 1.90 13.84 0.60
C LYS A 378 3.15 13.58 1.44
N GLY A 379 3.19 14.08 2.68
CA GLY A 379 4.31 13.86 3.59
C GLY A 379 4.50 12.38 3.95
N TRP A 380 3.40 11.67 4.16
CA TRP A 380 3.35 10.27 4.52
C TRP A 380 3.82 9.35 3.38
N GLN A 381 3.46 9.65 2.13
CA GLN A 381 3.98 8.95 0.96
C GLN A 381 5.52 9.04 0.90
N HIS A 382 6.09 10.22 1.18
CA HIS A 382 7.53 10.41 1.24
C HIS A 382 8.17 9.64 2.41
N TYR A 383 7.62 9.73 3.61
CA TYR A 383 8.10 8.95 4.77
C TYR A 383 8.21 7.46 4.43
N ARG A 384 7.25 6.90 3.70
CA ARG A 384 7.22 5.46 3.40
C ARG A 384 8.20 4.96 2.37
N LYS A 385 8.71 5.83 1.52
CA LYS A 385 9.83 5.47 0.65
C LYS A 385 11.08 5.13 1.45
N HIS A 386 11.16 5.58 2.71
CA HIS A 386 12.23 5.24 3.65
C HIS A 386 13.62 5.48 3.05
N THR A 387 13.80 6.67 2.48
CA THR A 387 15.09 7.14 1.97
C THR A 387 15.48 8.45 2.67
N PRO A 388 16.79 8.77 2.74
CA PRO A 388 17.25 10.04 3.30
C PRO A 388 16.58 11.25 2.59
N ASP A 389 16.54 11.26 1.26
CA ASP A 389 15.99 12.37 0.48
C ASP A 389 14.48 12.51 0.64
N ASP A 390 13.75 11.40 0.74
CA ASP A 390 12.30 11.47 0.94
C ASP A 390 11.95 11.89 2.37
N PHE A 391 12.74 11.55 3.39
CA PHE A 391 12.55 12.11 4.74
C PHE A 391 12.68 13.63 4.74
N ALA A 392 13.67 14.19 4.03
CA ALA A 392 13.82 15.64 3.89
C ALA A 392 12.60 16.29 3.21
N LYS A 393 11.93 15.60 2.29
CA LYS A 393 10.68 16.06 1.64
C LYS A 393 9.45 15.87 2.54
N ALA A 394 9.41 14.82 3.36
CA ALA A 394 8.30 14.53 4.26
C ALA A 394 8.17 15.58 5.37
N VAL A 395 9.29 16.02 5.97
CA VAL A 395 9.28 16.96 7.10
C VAL A 395 8.49 18.25 6.85
N PRO A 396 8.71 19.03 5.77
CA PRO A 396 7.96 20.26 5.55
C PRO A 396 6.46 20.01 5.33
N LEU A 397 6.09 18.92 4.65
CA LEU A 397 4.69 18.56 4.40
C LEU A 397 3.94 18.15 5.69
N LEU A 398 4.60 17.33 6.52
CA LEU A 398 4.02 16.93 7.82
C LEU A 398 3.94 18.10 8.80
N LYS A 399 4.87 19.06 8.73
CA LYS A 399 4.79 20.32 9.51
C LYS A 399 3.63 21.19 9.04
N LEU A 400 3.42 21.30 7.72
CA LEU A 400 2.28 22.02 7.16
C LEU A 400 0.95 21.41 7.61
N ALA A 401 0.85 20.08 7.66
CA ALA A 401 -0.35 19.41 8.20
C ALA A 401 -0.66 19.81 9.66
N ILE A 402 0.38 19.98 10.50
CA ILE A 402 0.22 20.44 11.90
C ILE A 402 -0.07 21.94 11.98
N GLU A 403 0.43 22.73 11.03
CA GLU A 403 0.16 24.17 10.95
C GLU A 403 -1.31 24.43 10.59
N LEU A 404 -1.85 23.67 9.64
CA LEU A 404 -3.25 23.72 9.22
C LEU A 404 -4.18 23.13 10.29
N ASP A 405 -3.81 21.99 10.86
CA ASP A 405 -4.53 21.36 11.97
C ASP A 405 -3.59 21.12 13.17
N PRO A 406 -3.59 22.04 14.16
CA PRO A 406 -2.80 21.89 15.38
C PRO A 406 -3.16 20.68 16.23
N ASN A 407 -4.21 19.90 15.94
CA ASN A 407 -4.54 18.67 16.67
C ASN A 407 -4.22 17.40 15.86
N HIS A 408 -3.59 17.52 14.68
CA HIS A 408 -3.30 16.39 13.80
C HIS A 408 -2.32 15.37 14.40
N ALA A 409 -2.85 14.36 15.09
CA ALA A 409 -2.08 13.38 15.86
C ALA A 409 -1.16 12.51 14.98
N ARG A 410 -1.66 12.04 13.82
CA ARG A 410 -0.89 11.22 12.87
C ARG A 410 0.34 11.95 12.31
N ALA A 411 0.22 13.24 11.99
CA ALA A 411 1.34 14.05 11.50
C ALA A 411 2.44 14.22 12.56
N ARG A 412 2.08 14.39 13.84
CA ARG A 412 3.04 14.42 14.95
C ARG A 412 3.77 13.11 15.12
N ALA A 413 3.03 12.00 15.13
CA ALA A 413 3.61 10.67 15.23
C ALA A 413 4.53 10.36 14.03
N ALA A 414 4.13 10.77 12.82
CA ALA A 414 4.95 10.66 11.62
C ALA A 414 6.24 11.49 11.71
N LEU A 415 6.19 12.73 12.22
CA LEU A 415 7.41 13.51 12.46
C LEU A 415 8.31 12.86 13.51
N ALA A 416 7.74 12.38 14.62
CA ALA A 416 8.51 11.64 15.63
C ALA A 416 9.22 10.43 15.01
N ALA A 417 8.50 9.64 14.18
CA ALA A 417 9.05 8.52 13.45
C ALA A 417 10.15 8.92 12.45
N VAL A 418 9.93 9.96 11.63
CA VAL A 418 10.94 10.48 10.67
C VAL A 418 12.21 10.88 11.41
N TYR A 419 12.10 11.65 12.50
CA TYR A 419 13.27 12.07 13.25
C TYR A 419 13.97 10.88 13.91
N TRP A 420 13.22 9.96 14.53
CA TRP A 420 13.75 8.74 15.13
C TRP A 420 14.49 7.85 14.12
N GLU A 421 13.88 7.55 12.98
CA GLU A 421 14.46 6.70 11.95
C GLU A 421 15.65 7.37 11.25
N SER A 422 15.62 8.70 11.09
CA SER A 422 16.78 9.47 10.61
C SER A 422 17.98 9.31 11.53
N PHE A 423 17.77 9.13 12.84
CA PHE A 423 18.84 8.83 13.77
C PHE A 423 19.28 7.36 13.66
N ARG A 424 18.33 6.43 13.71
CA ARG A 424 18.58 4.99 13.63
C ARG A 424 19.33 4.56 12.36
N ASN A 425 19.26 5.35 11.29
CA ASN A 425 19.96 5.05 10.04
C ASN A 425 21.13 6.01 9.77
N TYR A 426 21.52 6.87 10.72
CA TYR A 426 22.51 7.94 10.57
C TYR A 426 22.21 8.96 9.43
N TRP A 427 20.96 9.11 9.03
CA TRP A 427 20.56 10.04 7.98
C TRP A 427 20.38 11.48 8.46
N HIS A 428 20.22 11.74 9.76
CA HIS A 428 19.93 13.07 10.31
C HIS A 428 20.91 14.18 9.88
N VAL A 429 22.20 13.87 9.74
CA VAL A 429 23.22 14.82 9.25
C VAL A 429 23.11 15.02 7.74
N HIS A 430 23.07 13.93 6.97
CA HIS A 430 23.14 13.97 5.51
C HIS A 430 21.83 14.44 4.84
N SER A 431 20.68 14.02 5.37
CA SER A 431 19.36 14.35 4.81
C SER A 431 18.74 15.60 5.40
N LEU A 432 18.75 15.75 6.73
CA LEU A 432 18.07 16.84 7.42
C LEU A 432 19.00 18.02 7.72
N GLY A 433 20.31 17.84 7.55
CA GLY A 433 21.31 18.88 7.85
C GLY A 433 21.43 19.22 9.33
N LEU A 434 20.86 18.38 10.21
CA LEU A 434 20.80 18.64 11.65
C LEU A 434 22.01 18.05 12.34
N SER A 435 22.65 18.85 13.20
CA SER A 435 23.61 18.32 14.17
C SER A 435 22.89 17.51 15.24
N TRP A 436 23.65 16.73 16.01
CA TRP A 436 23.13 15.95 17.13
C TRP A 436 22.41 16.83 18.16
N GLU A 437 23.00 17.98 18.50
CA GLU A 437 22.46 18.92 19.49
C GLU A 437 21.14 19.55 19.04
N GLU A 438 20.96 19.73 17.73
CA GLU A 438 19.73 20.23 17.14
C GLU A 438 18.68 19.12 17.07
N TRP A 439 19.10 17.90 16.72
CA TRP A 439 18.21 16.78 16.49
C TRP A 439 17.54 16.25 17.76
N VAL A 440 18.32 16.00 18.83
CA VAL A 440 17.81 15.40 20.09
C VAL A 440 16.60 16.18 20.65
N PRO A 441 16.65 17.52 20.83
CA PRO A 441 15.50 18.25 21.35
C PRO A 441 14.32 18.26 20.38
N ILE A 442 14.55 18.23 19.05
CA ILE A 442 13.48 18.17 18.05
C ILE A 442 12.75 16.83 18.13
N MET A 443 13.49 15.73 18.14
CA MET A 443 12.94 14.37 18.26
C MET A 443 12.16 14.23 19.56
N ALA A 444 12.74 14.64 20.70
CA ALA A 444 12.08 14.56 22.00
C ALA A 444 10.78 15.39 22.05
N ARG A 445 10.79 16.60 21.45
CA ARG A 445 9.60 17.46 21.37
C ARG A 445 8.48 16.79 20.57
N TYR A 446 8.76 16.31 19.36
CA TYR A 446 7.71 15.70 18.53
C TYR A 446 7.19 14.40 19.13
N GLN A 447 8.04 13.61 19.78
CA GLN A 447 7.59 12.45 20.54
C GLN A 447 6.66 12.86 21.69
N GLN A 448 7.05 13.86 22.49
CA GLN A 448 6.22 14.35 23.60
C GLN A 448 4.88 14.89 23.11
N GLU A 449 4.87 15.62 21.99
CA GLU A 449 3.65 16.12 21.38
C GLU A 449 2.76 15.00 20.83
N ALA A 450 3.35 13.99 20.18
CA ALA A 450 2.61 12.83 19.67
C ALA A 450 1.94 12.05 20.82
N MET A 451 2.58 11.97 21.97
CA MET A 451 2.03 11.29 23.16
C MET A 451 0.90 12.06 23.87
N LYS A 452 0.57 13.30 23.47
CA LYS A 452 -0.61 14.01 23.98
C LYS A 452 -1.91 13.42 23.44
N THR A 453 -1.87 12.89 22.21
CA THR A 453 -2.97 12.20 21.54
C THR A 453 -2.38 10.97 20.86
N PRO A 454 -2.04 9.93 21.64
CA PRO A 454 -1.18 8.86 21.17
C PRO A 454 -1.87 8.03 20.09
N THR A 455 -1.11 7.77 19.02
CA THR A 455 -1.46 6.82 17.98
C THR A 455 -0.65 5.53 18.17
N ALA A 456 -1.02 4.44 17.49
CA ALA A 456 -0.22 3.23 17.48
C ALA A 456 1.24 3.49 17.06
N LEU A 457 1.46 4.36 16.06
CA LEU A 457 2.79 4.79 15.63
C LEU A 457 3.56 5.54 16.72
N ALA A 458 2.89 6.42 17.49
CA ALA A 458 3.56 7.15 18.58
C ALA A 458 4.08 6.21 19.67
N HIS A 459 3.28 5.21 20.03
CA HIS A 459 3.65 4.14 20.97
C HIS A 459 4.74 3.22 20.39
N GLN A 460 4.68 2.89 19.10
CA GLN A 460 5.73 2.13 18.42
C GLN A 460 7.09 2.85 18.50
N VAL A 461 7.12 4.15 18.17
CA VAL A 461 8.33 4.98 18.25
C VAL A 461 8.83 5.07 19.70
N ALA A 462 7.93 5.23 20.67
CA ALA A 462 8.28 5.23 22.10
C ALA A 462 8.96 3.91 22.51
N SER A 463 8.41 2.77 22.09
CA SER A 463 8.99 1.45 22.31
C SER A 463 10.39 1.33 21.70
N ASP A 464 10.53 1.64 20.41
CA ASP A 464 11.80 1.54 19.70
C ASP A 464 12.88 2.44 20.33
N MET A 465 12.51 3.64 20.78
CA MET A 465 13.39 4.53 21.54
C MET A 465 13.81 3.94 22.88
N ALA A 466 12.87 3.34 23.62
CA ALA A 466 13.12 2.76 24.92
C ALA A 466 14.07 1.55 24.85
N VAL A 467 13.92 0.68 23.84
CA VAL A 467 14.80 -0.49 23.61
C VAL A 467 16.28 -0.09 23.49
N ARG A 468 16.56 1.10 22.94
CA ARG A 468 17.91 1.53 22.53
C ARG A 468 18.57 2.52 23.48
N ARG A 469 17.94 2.90 24.59
CA ARG A 469 18.46 3.93 25.51
C ARG A 469 19.23 3.36 26.70
N LEU A 470 18.56 2.69 27.63
CA LEU A 470 19.18 2.09 28.82
C LEU A 470 18.47 0.76 29.13
N ALA A 471 19.20 -0.23 29.67
CA ALA A 471 18.62 -1.51 30.07
C ALA A 471 17.45 -1.35 31.06
N SER A 472 17.44 -0.28 31.86
CA SER A 472 16.37 0.05 32.82
C SER A 472 15.05 0.49 32.18
N LEU A 473 15.00 0.73 30.87
CA LEU A 473 13.80 1.15 30.14
C LEU A 473 13.16 0.01 29.33
N SER A 474 13.65 -1.23 29.50
CA SER A 474 13.17 -2.38 28.73
C SER A 474 11.72 -2.77 29.06
N GLU A 475 11.29 -2.56 30.32
CA GLU A 475 9.88 -2.73 30.70
C GLU A 475 8.99 -1.67 30.07
N THR A 476 9.46 -0.41 29.99
CA THR A 476 8.75 0.66 29.28
C THR A 476 8.56 0.31 27.81
N ALA A 477 9.59 -0.24 27.15
CA ALA A 477 9.48 -0.65 25.75
C ALA A 477 8.35 -1.66 25.51
N LEU A 478 8.24 -2.68 26.36
CA LEU A 478 7.18 -3.68 26.29
C LEU A 478 5.79 -3.05 26.46
N VAL A 479 5.62 -2.19 27.47
CA VAL A 479 4.35 -1.50 27.72
C VAL A 479 3.94 -0.65 26.52
N GLU A 480 4.86 0.14 25.98
CA GLU A 480 4.59 0.98 24.81
C GLU A 480 4.23 0.13 23.57
N ALA A 481 4.94 -0.96 23.31
CA ALA A 481 4.60 -1.87 22.21
C ALA A 481 3.22 -2.53 22.38
N GLU A 482 2.84 -2.89 23.62
CA GLU A 482 1.52 -3.43 23.93
C GLU A 482 0.41 -2.40 23.74
N GLN A 483 0.66 -1.12 24.08
CA GLN A 483 -0.29 -0.03 23.78
C GLN A 483 -0.43 0.19 22.27
N ALA A 484 0.66 0.08 21.49
CA ALA A 484 0.57 0.16 20.04
C ALA A 484 -0.34 -0.93 19.45
N ILE A 485 -0.19 -2.18 19.92
CA ILE A 485 -1.04 -3.31 19.51
C ILE A 485 -2.49 -3.14 20.01
N ALA A 486 -2.68 -2.59 21.21
CA ALA A 486 -4.03 -2.36 21.76
C ALA A 486 -4.82 -1.32 20.95
N LEU A 487 -4.14 -0.31 20.41
CA LEU A 487 -4.75 0.70 19.54
C LEU A 487 -4.98 0.20 18.10
N ASP A 488 -4.10 -0.68 17.61
CA ASP A 488 -4.11 -1.15 16.23
C ASP A 488 -3.61 -2.60 16.14
N GLY A 489 -4.50 -3.53 16.48
CA GLY A 489 -4.17 -4.96 16.65
C GLY A 489 -3.87 -5.70 15.34
N ASN A 490 -4.14 -5.11 14.18
CA ASN A 490 -3.77 -5.69 12.88
C ASN A 490 -2.56 -5.00 12.26
N ASN A 491 -1.91 -4.06 12.94
CA ASN A 491 -0.72 -3.40 12.43
C ASN A 491 0.55 -4.18 12.79
N PRO A 492 1.29 -4.70 11.80
CA PRO A 492 2.50 -5.48 12.04
C PRO A 492 3.57 -4.74 12.86
N ALA A 493 3.62 -3.41 12.78
CA ALA A 493 4.68 -2.61 13.37
C ALA A 493 4.67 -2.66 14.90
N GLY A 494 3.50 -2.77 15.53
CA GLY A 494 3.37 -2.97 16.97
C GLY A 494 3.97 -4.31 17.43
N TYR A 495 3.74 -5.38 16.67
CA TYR A 495 4.31 -6.71 16.94
C TYR A 495 5.83 -6.73 16.75
N LEU A 496 6.38 -6.02 15.77
CA LEU A 496 7.83 -5.87 15.61
C LEU A 496 8.47 -5.08 16.74
N ALA A 497 7.83 -3.98 17.19
CA ALA A 497 8.27 -3.24 18.35
C ALA A 497 8.28 -4.13 19.61
N LYS A 498 7.22 -4.93 19.80
CA LYS A 498 7.14 -5.91 20.90
C LYS A 498 8.23 -6.97 20.79
N ALA A 499 8.49 -7.51 19.60
CA ALA A 499 9.57 -8.47 19.39
C ALA A 499 10.94 -7.90 19.76
N ASN A 500 11.25 -6.66 19.36
CA ASN A 500 12.50 -6.00 19.74
C ASN A 500 12.59 -5.78 21.27
N ALA A 501 11.49 -5.38 21.91
CA ALA A 501 11.44 -5.21 23.35
C ALA A 501 11.63 -6.54 24.10
N LEU A 502 11.01 -7.62 23.61
CA LEU A 502 11.17 -8.98 24.13
C LEU A 502 12.60 -9.50 23.98
N LEU A 503 13.24 -9.27 22.83
CA LEU A 503 14.66 -9.60 22.62
C LEU A 503 15.55 -8.90 23.66
N LYS A 504 15.25 -7.64 23.97
CA LYS A 504 16.03 -6.84 24.92
C LYS A 504 16.01 -7.40 26.33
N VAL A 505 14.88 -7.98 26.73
CA VAL A 505 14.70 -8.63 28.04
C VAL A 505 14.99 -10.14 28.00
N GLY A 506 15.57 -10.66 26.92
CA GLY A 506 15.98 -12.06 26.80
C GLY A 506 14.85 -13.05 26.51
N LYS A 507 13.66 -12.58 26.12
CA LYS A 507 12.48 -13.40 25.80
C LYS A 507 12.39 -13.74 24.32
N ALA A 508 13.44 -14.37 23.79
CA ALA A 508 13.58 -14.61 22.35
C ALA A 508 12.50 -15.52 21.74
N ALA A 509 11.93 -16.46 22.50
CA ALA A 509 10.85 -17.33 22.02
C ALA A 509 9.55 -16.54 21.76
N GLU A 510 9.13 -15.73 22.73
CA GLU A 510 7.98 -14.83 22.58
C GLU A 510 8.24 -13.81 21.46
N ALA A 511 9.48 -13.31 21.31
CA ALA A 511 9.84 -12.41 20.22
C ALA A 511 9.65 -13.06 18.85
N LEU A 512 10.09 -14.31 18.69
CA LEU A 512 9.94 -15.06 17.44
C LEU A 512 8.46 -15.22 17.04
N GLU A 513 7.58 -15.51 18.01
CA GLU A 513 6.13 -15.59 17.78
C GLU A 513 5.57 -14.25 17.30
N ASN A 514 5.97 -13.13 17.92
CA ASN A 514 5.52 -11.80 17.51
C ASN A 514 6.00 -11.42 16.11
N VAL A 515 7.24 -11.78 15.73
CA VAL A 515 7.72 -11.57 14.35
C VAL A 515 6.90 -12.39 13.36
N HIS A 516 6.57 -13.65 13.68
CA HIS A 516 5.70 -14.47 12.83
C HIS A 516 4.29 -13.89 12.70
N THR A 517 3.71 -13.36 13.77
CA THR A 517 2.43 -12.64 13.72
C THR A 517 2.51 -11.43 12.78
N ALA A 518 3.57 -10.62 12.89
CA ALA A 518 3.79 -9.49 12.00
C ALA A 518 3.89 -9.92 10.52
N MET A 519 4.62 -11.00 10.23
CA MET A 519 4.75 -11.57 8.87
C MET A 519 3.45 -12.21 8.37
N ARG A 520 2.56 -12.67 9.27
CA ARG A 520 1.25 -13.21 8.91
C ARG A 520 0.25 -12.11 8.55
N LEU A 521 0.32 -10.98 9.25
CA LEU A 521 -0.43 -9.75 8.93
C LEU A 521 0.11 -9.09 7.66
N ASP A 522 1.40 -9.24 7.36
CA ASP A 522 2.06 -8.73 6.15
C ASP A 522 2.81 -9.83 5.37
N PRO A 523 2.12 -10.76 4.66
CA PRO A 523 2.76 -11.85 3.91
C PRO A 523 3.89 -11.44 2.94
N HIS A 524 3.77 -10.28 2.30
CA HIS A 524 4.81 -9.64 1.47
C HIS A 524 5.63 -8.60 2.26
N TYR A 525 6.02 -8.95 3.48
CA TYR A 525 6.72 -8.07 4.40
C TYR A 525 8.02 -7.45 3.82
N PRO A 526 8.37 -6.21 4.23
CA PRO A 526 9.66 -5.59 3.98
C PRO A 526 10.85 -6.40 4.51
N ALA A 527 12.02 -6.27 3.87
CA ALA A 527 13.23 -7.00 4.26
C ALA A 527 13.65 -6.74 5.73
N SER A 528 13.28 -5.59 6.30
CA SER A 528 13.57 -5.23 7.68
C SER A 528 13.02 -6.20 8.74
N TYR A 529 11.99 -7.00 8.42
CA TYR A 529 11.42 -8.01 9.32
C TYR A 529 12.37 -9.19 9.55
N LEU A 530 13.29 -9.43 8.62
CA LEU A 530 14.23 -10.55 8.68
C LEU A 530 15.29 -10.33 9.77
N SER A 531 15.60 -9.08 10.13
CA SER A 531 16.57 -8.74 11.16
C SER A 531 16.12 -9.16 12.58
N PRO A 532 14.93 -8.77 13.08
CA PRO A 532 14.44 -9.27 14.37
C PRO A 532 14.17 -10.77 14.35
N LEU A 533 13.74 -11.34 13.21
CA LEU A 533 13.59 -12.79 13.03
C LEU A 533 14.91 -13.54 13.27
N ALA A 534 15.96 -13.12 12.57
CA ALA A 534 17.29 -13.70 12.69
C ALA A 534 17.88 -13.47 14.10
N SER A 535 17.64 -12.31 14.69
CA SER A 535 18.09 -11.99 16.05
C SER A 535 17.45 -12.91 17.09
N ALA A 536 16.15 -13.22 16.94
CA ALA A 536 15.46 -14.21 17.77
C ALA A 536 16.01 -15.62 17.55
N GLN A 537 16.22 -16.03 16.29
CA GLN A 537 16.80 -17.34 15.95
C GLN A 537 18.21 -17.52 16.53
N LEU A 538 19.09 -16.52 16.40
CA LEU A 538 20.42 -16.50 17.02
C LEU A 538 20.34 -16.62 18.54
N SER A 539 19.47 -15.83 19.17
CA SER A 539 19.29 -15.85 20.64
C SER A 539 18.76 -17.20 21.15
N LEU A 540 18.01 -17.92 20.33
CA LEU A 540 17.50 -19.28 20.61
C LEU A 540 18.50 -20.39 20.25
N GLY A 541 19.68 -20.06 19.72
CA GLY A 541 20.66 -21.05 19.25
C GLY A 541 20.27 -21.76 17.95
N ARG A 542 19.28 -21.25 17.21
CA ARG A 542 18.84 -21.78 15.90
C ARG A 542 19.71 -21.22 14.78
N PHE A 543 21.00 -21.52 14.83
CA PHE A 543 22.01 -20.89 13.95
C PHE A 543 21.80 -21.20 12.46
N GLN A 544 21.33 -22.41 12.14
CA GLN A 544 21.02 -22.78 10.75
C GLN A 544 19.84 -21.97 10.19
N ASP A 545 18.77 -21.82 10.97
CA ASP A 545 17.60 -21.01 10.59
C ASP A 545 18.01 -19.55 10.43
N ALA A 546 18.83 -19.03 11.36
CA ALA A 546 19.37 -17.68 11.29
C ALA A 546 20.16 -17.44 10.00
N ALA A 547 21.07 -18.36 9.63
CA ALA A 547 21.85 -18.26 8.41
C ALA A 547 20.96 -18.23 7.15
N VAL A 548 19.91 -19.07 7.09
CA VAL A 548 18.93 -19.06 5.98
C VAL A 548 18.17 -17.74 5.92
N THR A 549 17.65 -17.27 7.06
CA THR A 549 16.93 -15.99 7.16
C THR A 549 17.81 -14.82 6.72
N LEU A 550 19.06 -14.78 7.18
CA LEU A 550 19.98 -13.69 6.91
C LEU A 550 20.51 -13.72 5.47
N THR A 551 20.65 -14.90 4.85
CA THR A 551 20.98 -15.01 3.42
C THR A 551 19.87 -14.37 2.59
N ARG A 552 18.61 -14.68 2.89
CA ARG A 552 17.45 -14.02 2.26
C ARG A 552 17.44 -12.50 2.51
N ALA A 553 17.91 -12.06 3.69
CA ALA A 553 18.01 -10.65 4.01
C ALA A 553 19.11 -9.96 3.19
N ALA A 554 20.25 -10.62 3.02
CA ALA A 554 21.38 -10.12 2.22
C ALA A 554 20.99 -9.96 0.74
N ASP A 555 20.21 -10.90 0.19
CA ASP A 555 19.70 -10.81 -1.19
C ASP A 555 18.78 -9.59 -1.39
N ARG A 556 17.96 -9.26 -0.38
CA ARG A 556 17.00 -8.15 -0.43
C ARG A 556 17.60 -6.81 -0.03
N SER A 557 18.71 -6.80 0.71
CA SER A 557 19.33 -5.59 1.27
C SER A 557 20.87 -5.73 1.31
N PRO A 558 21.54 -5.87 0.16
CA PRO A 558 22.97 -6.19 0.09
C PRO A 558 23.91 -5.08 0.58
N SER A 559 23.37 -3.88 0.86
CA SER A 559 24.12 -2.73 1.37
C SER A 559 24.08 -2.59 2.89
N ASP A 560 23.31 -3.42 3.61
CA ASP A 560 23.24 -3.38 5.07
C ASP A 560 24.36 -4.23 5.68
N ASP A 561 25.39 -3.58 6.24
CA ASP A 561 26.52 -4.27 6.87
C ASP A 561 26.09 -5.16 8.03
N TRP A 562 25.01 -4.81 8.73
CA TRP A 562 24.58 -5.52 9.92
C TRP A 562 24.10 -6.94 9.61
N ILE A 563 23.48 -7.15 8.44
CA ILE A 563 23.08 -8.48 7.99
C ILE A 563 24.30 -9.40 7.89
N PHE A 564 25.42 -8.89 7.38
CA PHE A 564 26.65 -9.64 7.24
C PHE A 564 27.38 -9.86 8.57
N VAL A 565 27.25 -8.92 9.53
CA VAL A 565 27.69 -9.14 10.92
C VAL A 565 26.95 -10.33 11.52
N LEU A 566 25.62 -10.38 11.40
CA LEU A 566 24.82 -11.48 11.92
C LEU A 566 25.10 -12.80 11.18
N LEU A 567 25.36 -12.77 9.87
CA LEU A 567 25.78 -13.95 9.09
C LEU A 567 27.11 -14.51 9.58
N GLY A 568 28.11 -13.64 9.78
CA GLY A 568 29.40 -14.03 10.32
C GLY A 568 29.25 -14.77 11.66
N ALA A 569 28.38 -14.26 12.54
CA ALA A 569 28.07 -14.91 13.80
C ALA A 569 27.38 -16.27 13.63
N ALA A 570 26.36 -16.35 12.78
CA ALA A 570 25.63 -17.59 12.50
C ALA A 570 26.56 -18.68 11.93
N TYR A 571 27.36 -18.35 10.92
CA TYR A 571 28.33 -19.26 10.31
C TYR A 571 29.46 -19.66 11.25
N GLY A 572 29.92 -18.73 12.10
CA GLY A 572 30.87 -19.03 13.16
C GLY A 572 30.33 -20.08 14.14
N HIS A 573 29.06 -19.99 14.54
CA HIS A 573 28.42 -21.03 15.36
C HIS A 573 28.26 -22.38 14.64
N LEU A 574 28.05 -22.37 13.32
CA LEU A 574 27.93 -23.58 12.50
C LEU A 574 29.29 -24.21 12.14
N GLY A 575 30.41 -23.55 12.47
CA GLY A 575 31.76 -24.02 12.09
C GLY A 575 32.05 -23.88 10.59
N GLN A 576 31.28 -23.04 9.88
CA GLN A 576 31.47 -22.76 8.45
C GLN A 576 32.49 -21.62 8.29
N GLU A 577 33.77 -21.93 8.53
CA GLU A 577 34.84 -20.92 8.64
C GLU A 577 34.97 -20.02 7.40
N GLN A 578 34.88 -20.60 6.19
CA GLN A 578 35.01 -19.84 4.94
C GLN A 578 33.85 -18.86 4.76
N ASP A 579 32.60 -19.31 4.97
CA ASP A 579 31.41 -18.48 4.83
C ASP A 579 31.36 -17.39 5.92
N ALA A 580 31.78 -17.73 7.14
CA ALA A 580 31.90 -16.78 8.24
C ALA A 580 32.89 -15.66 7.91
N MET A 581 34.08 -16.02 7.39
CA MET A 581 35.09 -15.06 6.98
C MET A 581 34.62 -14.18 5.81
N LEU A 582 33.94 -14.77 4.81
CA LEU A 582 33.37 -14.00 3.70
C LEU A 582 32.32 -12.99 4.17
N ALA A 583 31.43 -13.40 5.08
CA ALA A 583 30.43 -12.51 5.66
C ALA A 583 31.09 -11.36 6.47
N VAL A 584 32.05 -11.65 7.34
CA VAL A 584 32.77 -10.63 8.11
C VAL A 584 33.52 -9.66 7.18
N ASN A 585 34.19 -10.16 6.15
CA ASN A 585 34.88 -9.32 5.17
C ASN A 585 33.90 -8.41 4.42
N LYS A 586 32.72 -8.93 4.04
CA LYS A 586 31.69 -8.12 3.39
C LYS A 586 31.14 -7.03 4.32
N ALA A 587 30.91 -7.35 5.59
CA ALA A 587 30.53 -6.36 6.59
C ALA A 587 31.60 -5.25 6.69
N ASN A 588 32.88 -5.60 6.77
CA ASN A 588 33.99 -4.64 6.87
C ASN A 588 34.13 -3.77 5.60
N GLU A 589 33.94 -4.34 4.41
CA GLU A 589 33.92 -3.60 3.15
C GLU A 589 32.82 -2.52 3.17
N LEU A 590 31.59 -2.90 3.52
CA LEU A 590 30.44 -1.98 3.60
C LEU A 590 30.67 -0.88 4.65
N ARG A 591 31.23 -1.25 5.82
CA ARG A 591 31.58 -0.30 6.89
C ARG A 591 32.65 0.69 6.43
N SER A 592 33.71 0.22 5.78
CA SER A 592 34.78 1.07 5.26
C SER A 592 34.29 2.07 4.20
N ASN A 593 33.34 1.66 3.35
CA ASN A 593 32.72 2.52 2.34
C ASN A 593 32.00 3.73 2.96
N ILE A 594 31.40 3.56 4.14
CA ILE A 594 30.77 4.65 4.89
C ILE A 594 31.69 5.30 5.94
N GLY A 595 32.99 4.96 5.92
CA GLY A 595 33.98 5.50 6.86
C GLY A 595 33.86 4.97 8.28
N SER A 596 33.15 3.86 8.51
CA SER A 596 33.06 3.17 9.78
C SER A 596 34.22 2.18 9.96
N SER A 597 34.64 1.93 11.21
CA SER A 597 35.74 1.01 11.52
C SER A 597 35.42 -0.43 11.13
N GLU A 598 36.46 -1.25 10.97
CA GLU A 598 36.29 -2.71 10.95
C GLU A 598 35.51 -3.20 12.18
N LEU A 599 34.81 -4.31 12.00
CA LEU A 599 34.05 -5.00 13.03
C LEU A 599 34.99 -5.57 14.09
N THR A 600 34.75 -5.22 15.35
CA THR A 600 35.44 -5.77 16.52
C THR A 600 34.44 -6.13 17.61
N LEU A 601 34.83 -7.00 18.55
CA LEU A 601 33.91 -7.48 19.60
C LEU A 601 33.46 -6.38 20.58
N ASN A 602 34.26 -5.32 20.73
CA ASN A 602 33.91 -4.18 21.58
C ASN A 602 32.97 -3.22 20.87
N ALA A 603 33.14 -3.02 19.55
CA ALA A 603 32.22 -2.22 18.74
C ALA A 603 30.76 -2.72 18.79
N LEU A 604 30.53 -3.99 19.15
CA LEU A 604 29.20 -4.59 19.33
C LEU A 604 28.46 -4.10 20.58
N GLY A 605 29.17 -3.75 21.66
CA GLY A 605 28.54 -3.33 22.93
C GLY A 605 27.81 -1.99 22.81
N ASP A 606 28.23 -1.22 21.82
CA ASP A 606 27.83 0.15 21.54
C ASP A 606 27.00 0.28 20.25
N ASP A 607 26.84 -0.80 19.48
CA ASP A 607 26.04 -0.80 18.26
C ASP A 607 24.55 -0.86 18.63
N TYR A 608 23.89 0.30 18.54
CA TYR A 608 22.48 0.45 18.86
C TYR A 608 21.58 -0.43 18.01
N ARG A 609 22.07 -1.05 16.91
CA ARG A 609 21.29 -1.90 16.01
C ARG A 609 20.96 -3.26 16.62
N TRP A 610 21.78 -3.79 17.55
CA TRP A 610 21.49 -5.03 18.26
C TRP A 610 20.53 -4.82 19.43
N VAL A 611 19.50 -5.65 19.53
CA VAL A 611 18.47 -5.57 20.58
C VAL A 611 18.32 -6.84 21.40
N GLY A 612 19.15 -7.87 21.20
CA GLY A 612 19.07 -9.17 21.90
C GLY A 612 20.16 -9.42 22.95
N ASP A 613 20.30 -10.66 23.39
CA ASP A 613 21.45 -11.11 24.18
C ASP A 613 22.72 -11.03 23.31
N LEU A 614 23.71 -10.22 23.73
CA LEU A 614 24.97 -10.08 23.00
C LEU A 614 25.83 -11.34 23.02
N LYS A 615 25.57 -12.29 23.93
CA LYS A 615 26.43 -13.46 24.12
C LYS A 615 26.48 -14.37 22.88
N PRO A 616 25.36 -14.85 22.30
CA PRO A 616 25.41 -15.64 21.05
C PRO A 616 26.06 -14.87 19.90
N LEU A 617 25.76 -13.58 19.75
CA LEU A 617 26.38 -12.75 18.71
C LEU A 617 27.91 -12.71 18.86
N ARG A 618 28.40 -12.41 20.08
CA ARG A 618 29.84 -12.35 20.38
C ARG A 618 30.53 -13.70 20.21
N GLU A 619 29.95 -14.78 20.72
CA GLU A 619 30.52 -16.12 20.60
C GLU A 619 30.65 -16.57 19.14
N GLY A 620 29.63 -16.31 18.33
CA GLY A 620 29.67 -16.59 16.89
C GLY A 620 30.75 -15.80 16.18
N LEU A 621 30.87 -14.50 16.46
CA LEU A 621 31.90 -13.66 15.84
C LEU A 621 33.32 -14.03 16.27
N VAL A 622 33.53 -14.44 17.51
CA VAL A 622 34.81 -15.01 17.96
C VAL A 622 35.18 -16.23 17.11
N LYS A 623 34.22 -17.14 16.90
CA LYS A 623 34.43 -18.33 16.04
C LYS A 623 34.64 -17.97 14.57
N ALA A 624 34.08 -16.86 14.11
CA ALA A 624 34.30 -16.29 12.79
C ALA A 624 35.67 -15.61 12.63
N GLY A 625 36.49 -15.56 13.68
CA GLY A 625 37.80 -14.92 13.65
C GLY A 625 37.77 -13.40 13.84
N VAL A 626 36.65 -12.83 14.28
CA VAL A 626 36.57 -11.41 14.64
C VAL A 626 37.41 -11.16 15.88
N LYS A 627 38.33 -10.21 15.77
CA LYS A 627 39.26 -9.87 16.85
C LYS A 627 38.54 -9.11 17.96
N SER A 628 38.95 -9.37 19.20
CA SER A 628 38.77 -8.40 20.28
C SER A 628 39.62 -7.17 19.95
N ASP A 629 39.09 -5.96 20.18
CA ASP A 629 39.89 -4.74 20.10
C ASP A 629 41.21 -4.88 20.89
N THR A 630 42.20 -4.07 20.50
CA THR A 630 43.28 -3.68 21.42
C THR A 630 42.65 -3.14 22.70
N ASN A 631 43.13 -3.57 23.87
CA ASN A 631 42.60 -3.11 25.17
C ASN A 631 42.99 -1.64 25.44
N TRP A 632 42.49 -0.72 24.61
CA TRP A 632 42.76 0.72 24.68
C TRP A 632 42.17 1.32 25.95
N LEU A 633 41.06 0.78 26.47
CA LEU A 633 40.53 1.18 27.78
C LEU A 633 41.57 0.97 28.89
N GLY A 634 42.38 -0.09 28.79
CA GLY A 634 43.49 -0.35 29.72
C GLY A 634 44.57 0.73 29.72
N LEU A 635 44.68 1.53 28.64
CA LEU A 635 45.61 2.67 28.57
C LEU A 635 45.07 3.88 29.33
N VAL A 636 43.80 3.90 29.75
CA VAL A 636 43.18 5.07 30.38
C VAL A 636 43.09 4.86 31.89
N THR A 637 43.82 5.68 32.65
CA THR A 637 43.76 5.66 34.12
C THR A 637 43.22 6.99 34.63
N ARG A 638 42.23 6.93 35.53
CA ARG A 638 41.77 8.12 36.25
C ARG A 638 42.69 8.39 37.44
N LYS A 639 43.35 9.56 37.46
CA LYS A 639 44.14 10.06 38.59
C LYS A 639 43.48 11.34 39.10
N SER A 640 42.82 11.24 40.26
CA SER A 640 42.00 12.31 40.84
C SER A 640 40.83 12.72 39.90
N ASP A 641 40.79 13.99 39.47
CA ASP A 641 39.80 14.60 38.57
C ASP A 641 40.23 14.58 37.09
N LYS A 642 41.43 14.08 36.76
CA LYS A 642 41.95 14.02 35.39
C LYS A 642 42.17 12.59 34.90
N TYR A 643 41.97 12.38 33.61
CA TYR A 643 42.34 11.15 32.92
C TYR A 643 43.80 11.23 32.44
N VAL A 644 44.52 10.13 32.54
CA VAL A 644 45.87 9.95 31.99
C VAL A 644 45.83 8.80 31.01
N VAL A 645 46.47 8.98 29.86
CA VAL A 645 46.49 8.01 28.78
C VAL A 645 47.91 7.49 28.59
N GLU A 646 48.12 6.21 28.84
CA GLU A 646 49.40 5.56 28.61
C GLU A 646 49.74 5.59 27.11
N GLY A 647 50.97 6.00 26.79
CA GLY A 647 51.44 6.16 25.41
C GLY A 647 51.07 7.50 24.75
N ALA A 648 50.22 8.33 25.38
CA ALA A 648 49.97 9.71 24.95
C ALA A 648 50.61 10.72 25.92
N THR A 649 51.10 11.84 25.38
CA THR A 649 51.70 12.91 26.19
C THR A 649 50.63 13.94 26.56
N THR A 650 50.25 14.03 27.84
CA THR A 650 49.35 15.09 28.31
C THR A 650 50.04 16.46 28.22
N ILE A 651 49.37 17.45 27.63
CA ILE A 651 49.92 18.80 27.43
C ILE A 651 49.00 19.88 28.01
N ASP A 652 49.59 21.03 28.34
CA ASP A 652 48.88 22.25 28.75
C ASP A 652 48.64 23.21 27.57
N ALA A 653 47.97 24.33 27.81
CA ALA A 653 47.63 25.30 26.77
C ALA A 653 48.88 25.91 26.09
N THR A 654 49.95 26.17 26.85
CA THR A 654 51.21 26.73 26.31
C THR A 654 51.91 25.74 25.39
N SER A 655 52.00 24.47 25.81
CA SER A 655 52.59 23.39 25.01
C SER A 655 51.74 23.09 23.78
N ALA A 656 50.41 23.11 23.91
CA ALA A 656 49.49 23.02 22.79
C ALA A 656 49.73 24.14 21.79
N LYS A 657 49.86 25.40 22.25
CA LYS A 657 50.16 26.53 21.36
C LYS A 657 51.50 26.37 20.64
N SER A 658 52.53 25.85 21.31
CA SER A 658 53.82 25.57 20.69
C SER A 658 53.73 24.49 19.59
N LEU A 659 52.91 23.45 19.79
CA LEU A 659 52.67 22.42 18.78
C LEU A 659 51.83 22.97 17.61
N TYR A 660 50.83 23.80 17.91
CA TYR A 660 50.04 24.51 16.91
C TYR A 660 50.92 25.39 16.01
N ASP A 661 51.86 26.14 16.58
CA ASP A 661 52.81 26.98 15.83
C ASP A 661 53.83 26.17 15.00
N GLN A 662 53.91 24.84 15.23
CA GLN A 662 54.70 23.89 14.45
C GLN A 662 53.85 23.14 13.40
N ASP A 663 52.64 23.63 13.12
CA ASP A 663 51.68 23.02 12.20
C ASP A 663 51.32 21.56 12.55
N VAL A 664 51.39 21.20 13.84
CA VAL A 664 50.91 19.89 14.30
C VAL A 664 49.39 19.88 14.22
N PRO A 665 48.76 18.90 13.56
CA PRO A 665 47.32 18.85 13.41
C PRO A 665 46.60 18.67 14.75
N PHE A 666 45.55 19.46 14.95
CA PHE A 666 44.64 19.38 16.08
C PHE A 666 43.38 18.62 15.66
N ILE A 667 42.95 17.68 16.49
CA ILE A 667 41.75 16.87 16.29
C ILE A 667 40.77 17.21 17.41
N ASP A 668 39.66 17.83 17.04
CA ASP A 668 38.54 18.12 17.93
C ASP A 668 37.59 16.93 17.95
N THR A 669 37.45 16.28 19.10
CA THR A 669 36.55 15.14 19.30
C THR A 669 35.18 15.54 19.85
N GLY A 670 34.90 16.84 19.84
CA GLY A 670 33.77 17.46 20.50
C GLY A 670 32.52 17.67 19.67
N ASN A 671 31.40 17.76 20.38
CA ASN A 671 30.09 18.02 19.81
C ASN A 671 29.86 19.49 19.40
N ASP A 672 30.69 20.41 19.87
CA ASP A 672 30.48 21.85 19.75
C ASP A 672 31.39 22.55 18.74
N PHE A 673 32.02 21.82 17.81
CA PHE A 673 32.99 22.37 16.84
C PHE A 673 32.49 23.66 16.14
N ARG A 674 31.20 23.69 15.75
CA ARG A 674 30.57 24.88 15.13
C ARG A 674 30.46 26.09 16.06
N LYS A 675 30.31 25.89 17.37
CA LYS A 675 30.21 26.96 18.39
C LYS A 675 31.58 27.52 18.79
N GLY A 676 32.66 26.86 18.37
CA GLY A 676 34.02 27.32 18.56
C GLY A 676 35.00 26.15 18.57
N HIS A 677 36.13 26.29 17.88
CA HIS A 677 37.22 25.32 17.84
C HIS A 677 38.59 26.03 17.75
N ILE A 678 39.66 25.28 17.95
CA ILE A 678 41.02 25.77 17.71
C ILE A 678 41.18 25.96 16.19
N PRO A 679 41.69 27.11 15.70
CA PRO A 679 41.76 27.38 14.27
C PRO A 679 42.42 26.25 13.48
N GLY A 680 41.86 25.88 12.32
CA GLY A 680 42.42 24.80 11.50
C GLY A 680 42.36 23.38 12.10
N ALA A 681 41.67 23.18 13.24
CA ALA A 681 41.46 21.85 13.79
C ALA A 681 40.56 21.00 12.90
N HIS A 682 40.85 19.69 12.83
CA HIS A 682 40.03 18.70 12.17
C HIS A 682 38.92 18.22 13.10
N HIS A 683 37.66 18.30 12.66
CA HIS A 683 36.52 17.81 13.45
C HIS A 683 36.32 16.31 13.26
N HIS A 684 36.55 15.54 14.31
CA HIS A 684 36.34 14.09 14.33
C HIS A 684 35.49 13.72 15.55
N LEU A 685 34.17 13.90 15.44
CA LEU A 685 33.20 13.69 16.52
C LEU A 685 33.38 12.32 17.20
N TRP A 686 33.41 12.28 18.53
CA TRP A 686 33.34 11.03 19.28
C TRP A 686 31.86 10.60 19.42
N TYR A 687 31.47 9.42 18.93
CA TYR A 687 30.09 8.94 19.07
C TYR A 687 29.96 7.41 19.13
N PHE A 688 28.99 6.94 19.90
CA PHE A 688 28.53 5.54 19.97
C PHE A 688 27.96 5.10 18.62
N GLY A 689 28.78 4.43 17.82
CA GLY A 689 28.37 3.75 16.60
C GLY A 689 28.43 4.56 15.30
N GLY A 690 28.83 5.83 15.28
CA GLY A 690 28.95 6.64 14.05
C GLY A 690 30.35 6.65 13.41
N PRO A 691 30.51 7.05 12.13
CA PRO A 691 31.78 7.01 11.38
C PRO A 691 32.79 8.13 11.71
N THR A 692 32.76 8.75 12.89
CA THR A 692 33.33 10.09 13.05
C THR A 692 34.71 10.19 13.73
N PHE A 693 35.10 9.25 14.60
CA PHE A 693 36.49 9.08 15.06
C PHE A 693 36.88 7.59 15.05
N ASN A 694 37.65 7.18 14.04
CA ASN A 694 38.14 5.80 13.91
C ASN A 694 39.47 5.74 13.15
N GLU A 695 40.13 4.57 13.18
CA GLU A 695 41.43 4.36 12.54
C GLU A 695 41.42 4.69 11.04
N ILE A 696 40.36 4.30 10.31
CA ILE A 696 40.27 4.50 8.86
C ILE A 696 40.23 5.98 8.54
N VAL A 697 39.40 6.74 9.26
CA VAL A 697 39.29 8.20 9.08
C VAL A 697 40.58 8.91 9.45
N LEU A 698 41.22 8.57 10.57
CA LEU A 698 42.50 9.16 10.96
C LEU A 698 43.61 8.82 9.96
N SER A 699 43.68 7.57 9.52
CA SER A 699 44.75 7.07 8.63
C SER A 699 44.59 7.52 7.18
N ARG A 700 43.39 7.99 6.77
CA ARG A 700 43.19 8.67 5.48
C ARG A 700 43.85 10.04 5.43
N THR A 701 43.96 10.71 6.59
CA THR A 701 44.48 12.08 6.69
C THR A 701 45.91 12.13 7.23
N PHE A 702 46.28 11.21 8.12
CA PHE A 702 47.55 11.25 8.85
C PHE A 702 48.28 9.92 8.83
N GLU A 703 49.58 9.93 8.57
CA GLU A 703 50.42 8.75 8.77
C GLU A 703 50.60 8.45 10.25
N LYS A 704 50.77 7.17 10.63
CA LYS A 704 50.96 6.75 12.03
C LYS A 704 52.22 7.34 12.70
N SER A 705 53.15 7.88 11.91
CA SER A 705 54.34 8.60 12.37
C SER A 705 54.11 10.07 12.71
N ASN A 706 53.00 10.67 12.27
CA ASN A 706 52.70 12.08 12.48
C ASN A 706 52.44 12.38 13.96
N ALA A 707 52.78 13.60 14.36
CA ALA A 707 52.32 14.16 15.64
C ALA A 707 50.86 14.58 15.50
N LEU A 708 50.04 14.29 16.51
CA LEU A 708 48.62 14.66 16.56
C LEU A 708 48.31 15.23 17.94
N VAL A 709 47.54 16.31 18.01
CA VAL A 709 46.96 16.80 19.26
C VAL A 709 45.47 16.47 19.28
N ILE A 710 45.02 15.70 20.26
CA ILE A 710 43.61 15.34 20.43
C ILE A 710 43.03 16.12 21.62
N TYR A 711 41.88 16.76 21.41
CA TYR A 711 41.20 17.55 22.43
C TYR A 711 39.67 17.48 22.27
N GLY A 712 38.93 17.90 23.29
CA GLY A 712 37.47 18.04 23.23
C GLY A 712 36.97 19.23 24.06
N PRO A 713 35.71 19.67 23.87
CA PRO A 713 35.08 20.70 24.67
C PRO A 713 34.83 20.17 26.08
N MET A 714 35.15 20.97 27.10
CA MET A 714 34.74 20.69 28.48
C MET A 714 33.46 21.47 28.79
N ARG A 715 32.33 20.78 28.95
CA ARG A 715 31.16 21.36 29.62
C ARG A 715 30.65 20.53 30.80
N ASN A 716 30.72 19.20 30.75
CA ASN A 716 30.25 18.30 31.83
C ASN A 716 31.24 17.18 32.17
N ILE A 717 31.12 16.58 33.37
CA ILE A 717 32.01 15.52 33.91
C ILE A 717 32.14 14.32 32.96
N ASP A 718 31.09 13.97 32.20
CA ASP A 718 31.09 12.84 31.27
C ASP A 718 31.85 13.14 29.96
N GLU A 719 32.04 14.41 29.57
CA GLU A 719 32.80 14.80 28.37
C GLU A 719 34.32 14.79 28.60
N PHE A 720 34.78 14.75 29.86
CA PHE A 720 36.21 14.67 30.20
C PHE A 720 36.87 13.38 29.69
N ILE A 721 36.07 12.35 29.42
CA ILE A 721 36.58 11.01 29.14
C ILE A 721 36.83 10.78 27.64
N TYR A 722 36.12 11.50 26.77
CA TYR A 722 36.14 11.27 25.32
C TYR A 722 37.46 11.59 24.64
N PRO A 723 38.12 12.75 24.86
CA PRO A 723 39.42 13.01 24.25
C PRO A 723 40.52 12.09 24.82
N ALA A 724 40.37 11.61 26.06
CA ALA A 724 41.25 10.59 26.63
C ALA A 724 41.07 9.23 25.96
N TYR A 725 39.82 8.81 25.72
CA TYR A 725 39.48 7.59 24.99
C TYR A 725 39.96 7.64 23.54
N ALA A 726 39.73 8.77 22.85
CA ALA A 726 40.21 9.00 21.49
C ALA A 726 41.75 8.92 21.41
N SER A 727 42.45 9.51 22.38
CA SER A 727 43.91 9.43 22.47
C SER A 727 44.39 7.99 22.70
N ALA A 728 43.75 7.24 23.59
CA ALA A 728 44.09 5.85 23.86
C ALA A 728 43.86 4.95 22.64
N MET A 729 42.76 5.17 21.91
CA MET A 729 42.49 4.47 20.68
C MET A 729 43.55 4.75 19.61
N ALA A 730 43.89 6.02 19.38
CA ALA A 730 44.95 6.40 18.43
C ALA A 730 46.29 5.74 18.77
N VAL A 731 46.69 5.72 20.03
CA VAL A 731 47.88 4.98 20.51
C VAL A 731 47.75 3.49 20.17
N SER A 732 46.59 2.88 20.46
CA SER A 732 46.35 1.46 20.22
C SER A 732 46.34 1.09 18.73
N TRP A 733 45.94 2.01 17.85
CA TRP A 733 46.03 1.88 16.39
C TRP A 733 47.47 2.09 15.87
N GLY A 734 48.42 2.45 16.73
CA GLY A 734 49.84 2.55 16.42
C GLY A 734 50.32 3.96 16.06
N PHE A 735 49.53 5.01 16.33
CA PHE A 735 50.01 6.39 16.23
C PHE A 735 51.07 6.64 17.29
N LYS A 736 52.27 7.04 16.87
CA LYS A 736 53.46 7.06 17.74
C LYS A 736 53.62 8.36 18.54
N LYS A 737 53.01 9.47 18.10
CA LYS A 737 53.17 10.81 18.68
C LYS A 737 51.82 11.43 18.97
N VAL A 738 51.10 10.86 19.93
CA VAL A 738 49.79 11.35 20.36
C VAL A 738 49.95 12.29 21.55
N TYR A 739 49.46 13.53 21.41
CA TYR A 739 49.39 14.51 22.47
C TYR A 739 47.94 14.68 22.91
N TYR A 740 47.70 14.51 24.22
CA TYR A 740 46.37 14.65 24.81
C TYR A 740 46.24 16.02 25.47
N PHE A 741 45.47 16.91 24.86
CA PHE A 741 45.22 18.23 25.43
C PHE A 741 43.98 18.21 26.31
N ALA A 742 44.16 17.76 27.54
CA ALA A 742 43.08 17.48 28.48
C ALA A 742 42.17 18.70 28.71
N ASP A 743 42.75 19.87 28.99
CA ASP A 743 41.98 21.07 29.34
C ASP A 743 41.35 21.78 28.12
N GLY A 744 41.64 21.28 26.91
CA GLY A 744 40.96 21.56 25.65
C GLY A 744 40.74 23.03 25.32
N LEU A 745 39.66 23.28 24.59
CA LEU A 745 39.30 24.62 24.10
C LEU A 745 39.11 25.66 25.24
N PRO A 746 38.56 25.33 26.43
CA PRO A 746 38.43 26.30 27.51
C PRO A 746 39.78 26.82 28.03
N ALA A 747 40.79 25.97 28.22
CA ALA A 747 42.12 26.42 28.62
C ALA A 747 42.83 27.21 27.50
N TRP A 748 42.63 26.81 26.25
CA TRP A 748 43.11 27.56 25.08
C TRP A 748 42.55 29.00 25.06
N LYS A 749 41.24 29.14 25.28
CA LYS A 749 40.55 30.44 25.41
C LYS A 749 41.05 31.24 26.61
N ALA A 750 41.18 30.61 27.77
CA ALA A 750 41.65 31.26 29.00
C ALA A 750 43.07 31.81 28.88
N ALA A 751 43.91 31.17 28.05
CA ALA A 751 45.25 31.63 27.72
C ALA A 751 45.28 32.78 26.68
N GLY A 752 44.12 33.21 26.15
CA GLY A 752 44.01 34.32 25.20
C GLY A 752 44.35 33.95 23.76
N PHE A 753 44.36 32.67 23.41
CA PHE A 753 44.65 32.20 22.05
C PHE A 753 43.41 32.28 21.14
N PRO A 754 43.59 32.46 19.81
CA PRO A 754 42.49 32.67 18.88
C PRO A 754 41.59 31.44 18.76
N ILE A 755 40.31 31.66 18.44
CA ILE A 755 39.33 30.62 18.17
C ILE A 755 38.64 30.87 16.83
N GLU A 756 38.26 29.81 16.15
CA GLU A 756 37.41 29.89 14.97
C GLU A 756 35.98 29.50 15.34
N ILE A 757 35.00 30.16 14.72
CA ILE A 757 33.58 29.83 14.82
C ILE A 757 33.14 29.40 13.42
N GLY A 758 32.66 28.17 13.29
CA GLY A 758 32.30 27.60 12.00
C GLY A 758 31.16 28.40 11.34
N LYS A 759 31.31 28.76 10.06
CA LYS A 759 30.20 29.23 9.22
C LYS A 759 29.38 28.04 8.74
N GLN A 760 28.13 28.27 8.35
CA GLN A 760 27.11 27.28 7.97
C GLN A 760 27.46 26.42 6.72
N ALA A 761 28.66 26.58 6.14
CA ALA A 761 29.13 25.86 4.97
C ALA A 761 30.64 25.59 5.09
N ASP A 762 31.01 24.36 5.44
CA ASP A 762 31.82 23.49 4.58
C ASP A 762 31.72 22.06 5.14
N ARG A 763 31.34 21.13 4.25
CA ARG A 763 30.93 19.75 4.51
C ARG A 763 32.10 18.78 4.45
#